data_AF-A0A401Z4V9-F1
#
_entry.id   AF-A0A401Z4V9-F1
#
_cell.length_a   1.000
_cell.length_b   1.000
_cell.length_c   1.000
_cell.angle_alpha   90.00
_cell.angle_beta   90.00
_cell.angle_gamma   90.00
#
_symmetry.space_group_name_H-M   'P 1'
#
loop_
_entity.id
_entity.type
_entity.pdbx_description
1 polymer ?
#
loop_
_entity_poly.entity_id
_entity_poly.type
_entity_poly.pdbx_seq_one_letter_code
_entity_poly.pdbx_strand_id
1 'polypeptide(L)'
;MVRQPRSRSVDWLWWATSSGELQPFLDHPDHDQQEIAREKSAVAVQLARLGDPLVDCLAAIAPDVLADALWRLPNPTRTDTLRALRVPPARRPTPAIAEHALKRLRKQTASVRGYTAQVVTLPVLRVLLPATLDTDSGALDGEILESLKTSGFTPDLVRLTALADWGFSCQAAALLRLALTEADLALPGWPADVITDIVAACRRFEDFCRNRLCGGEEPPSPLRSLDDALGRARAAADSITAAVAAGRAPEDADLTMLTHVGPAVTEAREAVGALVGAEPDTLPEDRPGLAATITAHEAAVHARELADVDRFRHLAGPPAHEPAINELRELAADLSERHENWTPDDRRRVCALADLGALIDAIAADRDDGVDELAETVRPHLPDPTIVNAALRGRLSWHRTSAPAPNTEAETTTEAAPSHAPEPLAEPAADTEEPPEAPAAAEIASPETEGTREDRVEPVERDEDEKATSGTDANDTTARTERAERDGQTERTGRPGAAGRNDPADPPPPTGPDPESVALLGELIGRGDYASAHAHAVDDPERLSALRALALADGARSDTGALAMSLRDELDEMAMRSPGHDRATQLLTVAAAARAAVLCGHSTYGLLQEAAAGLSDLPAVATLARHIATGSAQGLLGGSRNLGALAALAEAEEGAATCAADAAEALLHPRHLRFPRATSIAQLWWRPEDGLLGRMLRLAGGNDRRDLEEVAETLRRLTKHHELENRLSAIDEEFRNGKGHRLEGPARRRLLEYARESLGTVGRWVDAMRRVVETEAEAESWIAGPLTDLRHTLIADRPEAERELADLAAHTGDPVAAGAARAAAASLAATLDLLDGRPLTGPEPAPASILGTPPEPTPAADHPTEPPPASAALARTTFDPGLDETPPTALTAARIPPRPTDPPPPDPTAATRLLPPDAH
;
A
#
# COMPACT_ATOMS: atom_id res chain seq x y z
N MET A 1 -12.16 30.18 -8.39
CA MET A 1 -13.21 29.58 -9.26
C MET A 1 -13.91 28.45 -8.50
N VAL A 2 -14.65 27.53 -9.16
CA VAL A 2 -14.99 26.23 -8.54
C VAL A 2 -13.83 25.29 -8.84
N ARG A 3 -13.24 24.69 -7.81
CA ARG A 3 -12.11 23.76 -7.94
C ARG A 3 -12.58 22.44 -8.55
N GLN A 4 -11.81 21.88 -9.47
CA GLN A 4 -12.05 20.56 -10.07
C GLN A 4 -11.19 19.53 -9.32
N PRO A 5 -11.77 18.44 -8.78
CA PRO A 5 -10.97 17.34 -8.27
C PRO A 5 -10.30 16.60 -9.44
N ARG A 6 -8.98 16.74 -9.58
CA ARG A 6 -8.17 16.10 -10.64
C ARG A 6 -7.50 14.81 -10.13
N SER A 7 -8.27 13.75 -9.87
CA SER A 7 -7.69 12.43 -9.52
C SER A 7 -8.63 11.23 -9.78
N ARG A 8 -9.28 11.20 -10.94
CA ARG A 8 -9.79 9.96 -11.56
C ARG A 8 -9.46 10.01 -13.05
N SER A 9 -8.88 8.94 -13.59
CA SER A 9 -8.44 8.89 -15.00
C SER A 9 -9.59 9.15 -15.99
N VAL A 10 -10.81 8.75 -15.64
CA VAL A 10 -12.03 8.95 -16.44
C VAL A 10 -12.44 10.43 -16.56
N ASP A 11 -12.28 11.24 -15.50
CA ASP A 11 -12.65 12.66 -15.51
C ASP A 11 -11.74 13.51 -16.41
N TRP A 12 -10.48 13.09 -16.52
CA TRP A 12 -9.53 13.67 -17.47
C TRP A 12 -9.74 13.10 -18.88
N LEU A 13 -10.00 11.80 -19.06
CA LEU A 13 -10.27 11.21 -20.38
C LEU A 13 -11.45 11.88 -21.11
N TRP A 14 -12.57 12.13 -20.42
CA TRP A 14 -13.71 12.88 -20.98
C TRP A 14 -13.36 14.33 -21.37
N TRP A 15 -12.39 14.94 -20.68
CA TRP A 15 -11.89 16.28 -21.02
C TRP A 15 -10.91 16.20 -22.21
N ALA A 16 -9.95 15.30 -22.17
CA ALA A 16 -8.92 15.09 -23.19
C ALA A 16 -9.50 14.71 -24.56
N THR A 17 -10.56 13.89 -24.64
CA THR A 17 -11.23 13.62 -25.92
C THR A 17 -12.16 14.73 -26.39
N SER A 18 -12.60 15.64 -25.50
CA SER A 18 -13.37 16.83 -25.89
C SER A 18 -12.51 18.09 -26.13
N SER A 19 -11.24 18.08 -25.71
CA SER A 19 -10.23 19.10 -26.04
C SER A 19 -9.29 18.70 -27.18
N GLY A 20 -9.04 17.40 -27.37
CA GLY A 20 -8.04 16.84 -28.28
C GLY A 20 -6.69 16.51 -27.64
N GLU A 21 -6.52 16.73 -26.33
CA GLU A 21 -5.24 16.69 -25.61
C GLU A 21 -4.97 15.32 -24.94
N LEU A 22 -4.98 14.24 -25.71
CA LEU A 22 -4.70 12.87 -25.20
C LEU A 22 -3.22 12.59 -24.87
N GLN A 23 -2.30 13.42 -25.39
CA GLN A 23 -0.85 13.15 -25.37
C GLN A 23 -0.26 12.82 -23.98
N PRO A 24 -0.56 13.54 -22.88
CA PRO A 24 0.11 13.34 -21.59
C PRO A 24 -0.07 11.96 -20.95
N PHE A 25 -1.06 11.17 -21.36
CA PHE A 25 -1.24 9.79 -20.88
C PHE A 25 -0.53 8.77 -21.80
N LEU A 26 -0.42 9.06 -23.10
CA LEU A 26 0.35 8.23 -24.03
C LEU A 26 1.85 8.20 -23.67
N ASP A 27 2.31 9.22 -22.96
CA ASP A 27 3.69 9.41 -22.51
C ASP A 27 3.92 8.96 -21.04
N HIS A 28 2.95 8.28 -20.40
CA HIS A 28 3.06 7.82 -19.00
C HIS A 28 4.23 6.82 -18.81
N PRO A 29 5.05 6.88 -17.74
CA PRO A 29 6.26 6.07 -17.63
C PRO A 29 6.01 4.56 -17.48
N ASP A 30 4.91 4.15 -16.84
CA ASP A 30 4.45 2.76 -16.83
C ASP A 30 3.74 2.41 -18.14
N HIS A 31 4.30 1.45 -18.87
CA HIS A 31 3.79 0.90 -20.13
C HIS A 31 2.38 0.30 -19.98
N ASP A 32 2.07 -0.31 -18.85
CA ASP A 32 0.77 -0.94 -18.60
C ASP A 32 -0.34 0.10 -18.55
N GLN A 33 -0.08 1.24 -17.90
CA GLN A 33 -1.00 2.37 -17.92
C GLN A 33 -1.11 3.01 -19.32
N GLN A 34 -0.02 3.09 -20.10
CA GLN A 34 -0.10 3.59 -21.49
C GLN A 34 -1.07 2.76 -22.34
N GLU A 35 -1.02 1.43 -22.24
CA GLU A 35 -1.88 0.53 -23.02
C GLU A 35 -3.34 0.59 -22.55
N ILE A 36 -3.58 0.59 -21.23
CA ILE A 36 -4.92 0.82 -20.65
C ILE A 36 -5.49 2.15 -21.13
N ALA A 37 -4.65 3.19 -21.26
CA ALA A 37 -5.06 4.49 -21.77
C ALA A 37 -5.37 4.49 -23.27
N ARG A 38 -4.63 3.75 -24.10
CA ARG A 38 -4.88 3.63 -25.54
C ARG A 38 -6.27 3.03 -25.82
N GLU A 39 -6.62 1.93 -25.16
CA GLU A 39 -7.95 1.32 -25.36
C GLU A 39 -9.09 2.15 -24.73
N LYS A 40 -8.90 2.76 -23.55
CA LYS A 40 -9.89 3.71 -23.01
C LYS A 40 -10.07 4.92 -23.94
N SER A 41 -8.99 5.44 -24.52
CA SER A 41 -9.04 6.53 -25.50
C SER A 41 -9.80 6.12 -26.76
N ALA A 42 -9.64 4.88 -27.22
CA ALA A 42 -10.38 4.36 -28.37
C ALA A 42 -11.91 4.36 -28.13
N VAL A 43 -12.39 3.98 -26.94
CA VAL A 43 -13.82 4.09 -26.56
C VAL A 43 -14.25 5.55 -26.49
N ALA A 44 -13.47 6.40 -25.80
CA ALA A 44 -13.79 7.81 -25.61
C ALA A 44 -13.84 8.62 -26.92
N VAL A 45 -13.02 8.27 -27.93
CA VAL A 45 -13.05 8.85 -29.27
C VAL A 45 -14.33 8.49 -30.02
N GLN A 46 -14.86 7.26 -29.88
CA GLN A 46 -16.14 6.92 -30.49
C GLN A 46 -17.32 7.59 -29.77
N LEU A 47 -17.26 7.71 -28.44
CA LEU A 47 -18.24 8.46 -27.66
C LEU A 47 -18.30 9.95 -28.05
N ALA A 48 -17.16 10.58 -28.37
CA ALA A 48 -17.11 11.97 -28.83
C ALA A 48 -17.85 12.20 -30.17
N ARG A 49 -18.04 11.17 -31.01
CA ARG A 49 -18.86 11.27 -32.24
C ARG A 49 -20.36 11.45 -31.96
N LEU A 50 -20.83 11.20 -30.73
CA LEU A 50 -22.19 11.52 -30.28
C LEU A 50 -22.35 12.99 -29.84
N GLY A 51 -21.26 13.76 -29.75
CA GLY A 51 -21.28 15.13 -29.22
C GLY A 51 -21.13 15.15 -27.70
N ASP A 52 -22.21 15.44 -26.97
CA ASP A 52 -22.24 15.42 -25.49
C ASP A 52 -23.33 14.45 -25.00
N PRO A 53 -23.10 13.13 -25.09
CA PRO A 53 -24.10 12.14 -24.70
C PRO A 53 -24.43 12.19 -23.20
N LEU A 54 -23.58 12.79 -22.37
CA LEU A 54 -23.90 13.07 -20.96
C LEU A 54 -24.97 14.17 -20.83
N VAL A 55 -24.92 15.24 -21.64
CA VAL A 55 -26.02 16.23 -21.71
C VAL A 55 -27.32 15.59 -22.19
N ASP A 56 -27.27 14.71 -23.19
CA ASP A 56 -28.46 14.03 -23.71
C ASP A 56 -29.11 13.12 -22.64
N CYS A 57 -28.32 12.28 -21.96
CA CYS A 57 -28.80 11.47 -20.83
C CYS A 57 -29.37 12.34 -19.70
N LEU A 58 -28.65 13.40 -19.34
CA LEU A 58 -29.13 14.35 -18.33
C LEU A 58 -30.38 15.09 -18.77
N ALA A 59 -30.65 15.25 -20.08
CA ALA A 59 -31.86 15.87 -20.61
C ALA A 59 -33.08 14.94 -20.45
N ALA A 60 -32.90 13.64 -20.67
CA ALA A 60 -33.93 12.62 -20.47
C ALA A 60 -34.33 12.42 -18.99
N ILE A 61 -33.36 12.48 -18.05
CA ILE A 61 -33.62 12.25 -16.62
C ILE A 61 -34.66 13.23 -16.05
N ALA A 62 -35.70 12.65 -15.46
CA ALA A 62 -36.75 13.36 -14.72
C ALA A 62 -36.28 13.83 -13.33
N PRO A 63 -36.83 14.93 -12.77
CA PRO A 63 -36.34 15.49 -11.50
C PRO A 63 -36.55 14.58 -10.29
N ASP A 64 -37.60 13.77 -10.27
CA ASP A 64 -37.89 12.77 -9.23
C ASP A 64 -36.89 11.60 -9.26
N VAL A 65 -36.48 11.15 -10.46
CA VAL A 65 -35.42 10.14 -10.64
C VAL A 65 -34.09 10.64 -10.08
N LEU A 66 -33.70 11.89 -10.40
CA LEU A 66 -32.49 12.47 -9.79
C LEU A 66 -32.66 12.68 -8.28
N ALA A 67 -33.85 13.00 -7.78
CA ALA A 67 -34.09 13.17 -6.34
C ALA A 67 -33.87 11.86 -5.57
N ASP A 68 -34.25 10.70 -6.12
CA ASP A 68 -33.98 9.40 -5.50
C ASP A 68 -32.50 8.99 -5.61
N ALA A 69 -31.88 9.16 -6.78
CA ALA A 69 -30.44 8.91 -6.96
C ALA A 69 -29.59 9.75 -5.98
N LEU A 70 -29.87 11.06 -5.88
CA LEU A 70 -29.25 11.93 -4.88
C LEU A 70 -29.57 11.49 -3.44
N TRP A 71 -30.79 11.03 -3.14
CA TRP A 71 -31.16 10.56 -1.80
C TRP A 71 -30.37 9.33 -1.36
N ARG A 72 -30.09 8.39 -2.29
CA ARG A 72 -29.25 7.19 -2.05
C ARG A 72 -27.80 7.50 -1.70
N LEU A 73 -27.30 8.70 -1.99
CA LEU A 73 -25.95 9.11 -1.61
C LEU A 73 -25.80 9.23 -0.09
N PRO A 74 -24.66 8.78 0.49
CA PRO A 74 -24.39 8.94 1.91
C PRO A 74 -24.24 10.41 2.31
N ASN A 75 -24.32 10.65 3.61
CA ASN A 75 -24.01 11.95 4.21
C ASN A 75 -22.54 11.91 4.70
N PRO A 76 -21.68 12.87 4.34
CA PRO A 76 -22.00 14.20 3.83
C PRO A 76 -22.09 14.32 2.29
N THR A 77 -21.57 13.36 1.51
CA THR A 77 -21.42 13.37 0.04
C THR A 77 -22.62 13.95 -0.72
N ARG A 78 -23.85 13.59 -0.34
CA ARG A 78 -25.11 14.14 -0.87
C ARG A 78 -25.22 15.66 -0.73
N THR A 79 -24.90 16.20 0.44
CA THR A 79 -24.98 17.63 0.73
C THR A 79 -23.83 18.40 0.10
N ASP A 80 -22.67 17.78 -0.08
CA ASP A 80 -21.52 18.37 -0.78
C ASP A 80 -21.76 18.43 -2.30
N THR A 81 -22.34 17.37 -2.88
CA THR A 81 -22.80 17.35 -4.28
C THR A 81 -23.82 18.46 -4.57
N LEU A 82 -24.81 18.65 -3.69
CA LEU A 82 -25.76 19.76 -3.79
C LEU A 82 -25.05 21.12 -3.67
N ARG A 83 -24.09 21.27 -2.74
CA ARG A 83 -23.33 22.51 -2.54
C ARG A 83 -22.46 22.85 -3.76
N ALA A 84 -21.81 21.86 -4.38
CA ALA A 84 -21.02 22.00 -5.60
C ALA A 84 -21.88 22.47 -6.79
N LEU A 85 -23.10 21.93 -6.92
CA LEU A 85 -24.11 22.39 -7.89
C LEU A 85 -24.73 23.76 -7.54
N ARG A 86 -24.35 24.37 -6.40
CA ARG A 86 -24.91 25.62 -5.86
C ARG A 86 -26.43 25.56 -5.65
N VAL A 87 -26.89 24.41 -5.14
CA VAL A 87 -28.25 24.13 -4.71
C VAL A 87 -28.26 24.03 -3.17
N PRO A 88 -29.31 24.49 -2.45
CA PRO A 88 -29.35 24.36 -1.00
C PRO A 88 -29.18 22.90 -0.54
N PRO A 89 -28.30 22.61 0.44
CA PRO A 89 -28.11 21.26 0.93
C PRO A 89 -29.39 20.78 1.65
N ALA A 90 -29.88 19.61 1.27
CA ALA A 90 -31.08 19.01 1.84
C ALA A 90 -30.77 17.60 2.35
N ARG A 91 -31.33 17.24 3.52
CA ARG A 91 -31.22 15.86 4.03
C ARG A 91 -31.91 14.90 3.06
N ARG A 92 -33.15 15.20 2.63
CA ARG A 92 -33.86 14.52 1.55
C ARG A 92 -34.14 15.50 0.41
N PRO A 93 -33.52 15.35 -0.77
CA PRO A 93 -33.82 16.16 -1.95
C PRO A 93 -35.30 16.05 -2.32
N THR A 94 -35.90 17.16 -2.76
CA THR A 94 -37.23 17.18 -3.38
C THR A 94 -37.11 17.26 -4.91
N PRO A 95 -38.13 16.90 -5.69
CA PRO A 95 -38.09 17.03 -7.14
C PRO A 95 -37.76 18.46 -7.62
N ALA A 96 -38.19 19.50 -6.90
CA ALA A 96 -37.84 20.90 -7.23
C ALA A 96 -36.35 21.24 -6.95
N ILE A 97 -35.75 20.66 -5.90
CA ILE A 97 -34.32 20.76 -5.62
C ILE A 97 -33.52 20.04 -6.71
N ALA A 98 -33.95 18.85 -7.10
CA ALA A 98 -33.34 18.07 -8.17
C ALA A 98 -33.54 18.70 -9.56
N GLU A 99 -34.66 19.38 -9.84
CA GLU A 99 -34.86 20.15 -11.06
C GLU A 99 -33.84 21.31 -11.16
N HIS A 100 -33.57 21.99 -10.04
CA HIS A 100 -32.51 23.01 -9.99
C HIS A 100 -31.12 22.38 -10.16
N ALA A 101 -30.88 21.21 -9.56
CA ALA A 101 -29.64 20.45 -9.73
C ALA A 101 -29.41 20.04 -11.21
N LEU A 102 -30.40 19.48 -11.90
CA LEU A 102 -30.35 19.21 -13.35
C LEU A 102 -30.03 20.47 -14.15
N LYS A 103 -30.74 21.58 -13.89
CA LYS A 103 -30.53 22.87 -14.56
C LYS A 103 -29.14 23.49 -14.30
N ARG A 104 -28.45 23.06 -13.24
CA ARG A 104 -27.05 23.43 -12.92
C ARG A 104 -26.06 22.48 -13.60
N LEU A 105 -26.25 21.17 -13.44
CA LEU A 105 -25.40 20.11 -13.95
C LEU A 105 -25.30 20.13 -15.50
N ARG A 106 -26.43 20.31 -16.19
CA ARG A 106 -26.50 20.52 -17.65
C ARG A 106 -25.78 21.80 -18.13
N LYS A 107 -25.29 22.66 -17.24
CA LYS A 107 -24.57 23.92 -17.54
C LYS A 107 -23.12 23.96 -17.03
N GLN A 108 -22.61 22.87 -16.46
CA GLN A 108 -21.21 22.77 -16.06
C GLN A 108 -20.28 22.53 -17.27
N THR A 109 -18.96 22.58 -17.06
CA THR A 109 -17.98 22.04 -18.01
C THR A 109 -18.12 20.51 -18.13
N ALA A 110 -17.63 19.91 -19.22
CA ALA A 110 -17.73 18.46 -19.46
C ALA A 110 -17.16 17.63 -18.30
N SER A 111 -15.93 17.92 -17.85
CA SER A 111 -15.30 17.26 -16.69
C SER A 111 -16.13 17.38 -15.40
N VAL A 112 -16.61 18.57 -15.03
CA VAL A 112 -17.43 18.74 -13.82
C VAL A 112 -18.78 18.02 -13.95
N ARG A 113 -19.34 17.95 -15.16
CA ARG A 113 -20.54 17.16 -15.47
C ARG A 113 -20.30 15.66 -15.34
N GLY A 114 -19.19 15.13 -15.89
CA GLY A 114 -18.77 13.73 -15.78
C GLY A 114 -18.63 13.32 -14.32
N TYR A 115 -17.75 14.00 -13.58
CA TYR A 115 -17.53 13.74 -12.15
C TYR A 115 -18.82 13.78 -11.33
N THR A 116 -19.66 14.80 -11.54
CA THR A 116 -20.92 14.93 -10.79
C THR A 116 -21.93 13.86 -11.20
N ALA A 117 -21.91 13.39 -12.45
CA ALA A 117 -22.71 12.24 -12.87
C ALA A 117 -22.24 10.97 -12.14
N GLN A 118 -20.94 10.63 -12.20
CA GLN A 118 -20.34 9.48 -11.50
C GLN A 118 -20.68 9.47 -10.00
N VAL A 119 -20.53 10.61 -9.33
CA VAL A 119 -20.85 10.72 -7.89
C VAL A 119 -22.33 10.42 -7.62
N VAL A 120 -23.24 10.81 -8.52
CA VAL A 120 -24.68 10.53 -8.43
C VAL A 120 -25.04 9.09 -8.82
N THR A 121 -24.32 8.50 -9.78
CA THR A 121 -24.58 7.14 -10.31
C THR A 121 -23.86 6.04 -9.53
N LEU A 122 -22.87 6.35 -8.68
CA LEU A 122 -22.12 5.36 -7.90
C LEU A 122 -22.99 4.36 -7.09
N PRO A 123 -24.13 4.74 -6.46
CA PRO A 123 -25.01 3.77 -5.80
C PRO A 123 -25.78 2.85 -6.77
N VAL A 124 -25.90 3.24 -8.03
CA VAL A 124 -26.51 2.47 -9.13
C VAL A 124 -25.47 1.52 -9.71
N LEU A 125 -24.26 2.03 -9.99
CA LEU A 125 -23.11 1.25 -10.48
C LEU A 125 -22.82 0.04 -9.57
N ARG A 126 -22.80 0.26 -8.24
CA ARG A 126 -22.59 -0.77 -7.21
C ARG A 126 -23.68 -1.84 -7.11
N VAL A 127 -24.80 -1.67 -7.82
CA VAL A 127 -25.91 -2.65 -7.88
C VAL A 127 -26.01 -3.29 -9.27
N LEU A 128 -25.43 -2.67 -10.30
CA LEU A 128 -25.43 -3.17 -11.68
C LEU A 128 -24.16 -3.95 -12.06
N LEU A 129 -23.03 -3.71 -11.39
CA LEU A 129 -21.80 -4.46 -11.62
C LEU A 129 -21.60 -5.53 -10.53
N PRO A 130 -21.24 -6.77 -10.88
CA PRO A 130 -20.85 -7.78 -9.89
C PRO A 130 -19.55 -7.36 -9.17
N ALA A 131 -19.38 -7.85 -7.94
CA ALA A 131 -18.22 -7.53 -7.11
C ALA A 131 -16.92 -8.20 -7.58
N THR A 132 -17.04 -9.27 -8.37
CA THR A 132 -15.93 -10.05 -8.96
C THR A 132 -15.55 -9.49 -10.35
N LEU A 133 -14.26 -9.57 -10.68
CA LEU A 133 -13.71 -9.17 -11.98
C LEU A 133 -13.63 -10.32 -12.99
N ASP A 134 -13.81 -11.55 -12.52
CA ASP A 134 -13.19 -12.74 -13.12
C ASP A 134 -14.20 -13.77 -13.67
N THR A 135 -15.38 -13.28 -14.02
CA THR A 135 -16.43 -14.01 -14.75
C THR A 135 -16.15 -14.02 -16.24
N ASP A 136 -16.30 -15.18 -16.90
CA ASP A 136 -16.34 -15.30 -18.35
C ASP A 136 -17.28 -14.26 -18.98
N SER A 137 -16.95 -13.76 -20.18
CA SER A 137 -17.72 -12.67 -20.81
C SER A 137 -19.22 -12.99 -20.99
N GLY A 138 -19.59 -14.27 -21.16
CA GLY A 138 -20.98 -14.70 -21.23
C GLY A 138 -21.69 -14.77 -19.87
N ALA A 139 -20.94 -15.04 -18.80
CA ALA A 139 -21.45 -14.99 -17.43
C ALA A 139 -21.62 -13.54 -16.96
N LEU A 140 -20.62 -12.69 -17.23
CA LEU A 140 -20.65 -11.25 -16.94
C LEU A 140 -21.86 -10.56 -17.60
N ASP A 141 -22.09 -10.84 -18.88
CA ASP A 141 -23.25 -10.31 -19.61
C ASP A 141 -24.57 -10.80 -19.00
N GLY A 142 -24.65 -12.08 -18.60
CA GLY A 142 -25.81 -12.64 -17.91
C GLY A 142 -26.09 -11.97 -16.56
N GLU A 143 -25.07 -11.77 -15.73
CA GLU A 143 -25.18 -11.14 -14.42
C GLU A 143 -25.57 -9.66 -14.53
N ILE A 144 -24.93 -8.88 -15.41
CA ILE A 144 -25.29 -7.47 -15.64
C ILE A 144 -26.74 -7.38 -16.16
N LEU A 145 -27.14 -8.24 -17.11
CA LEU A 145 -28.52 -8.24 -17.62
C LEU A 145 -29.55 -8.64 -16.56
N GLU A 146 -29.25 -9.56 -15.65
CA GLU A 146 -30.16 -9.91 -14.56
C GLU A 146 -30.22 -8.82 -13.48
N SER A 147 -29.09 -8.18 -13.14
CA SER A 147 -29.06 -6.98 -12.28
C SER A 147 -29.85 -5.82 -12.88
N LEU A 148 -29.82 -5.63 -14.20
CA LEU A 148 -30.63 -4.65 -14.92
C LEU A 148 -32.15 -4.95 -14.82
N LYS A 149 -32.55 -6.23 -14.88
CA LYS A 149 -33.96 -6.65 -14.73
C LYS A 149 -34.47 -6.53 -13.29
N THR A 150 -33.64 -6.88 -12.30
CA THR A 150 -34.04 -7.04 -10.90
C THR A 150 -33.96 -5.74 -10.08
N SER A 151 -32.99 -4.86 -10.37
CA SER A 151 -32.71 -3.67 -9.57
C SER A 151 -33.81 -2.59 -9.57
N GLY A 152 -34.72 -2.61 -10.55
CA GLY A 152 -35.85 -1.67 -10.64
C GLY A 152 -35.45 -0.21 -10.91
N PHE A 153 -34.23 0.05 -11.36
CA PHE A 153 -33.80 1.40 -11.78
C PHE A 153 -34.51 1.85 -13.06
N THR A 154 -34.63 3.17 -13.26
CA THR A 154 -35.20 3.70 -14.49
C THR A 154 -34.20 3.65 -15.65
N PRO A 155 -34.65 3.37 -16.89
CA PRO A 155 -33.82 3.38 -18.11
C PRO A 155 -32.86 4.56 -18.23
N ASP A 156 -33.31 5.78 -17.90
CA ASP A 156 -32.50 7.00 -18.03
C ASP A 156 -31.38 7.10 -17.00
N LEU A 157 -31.57 6.53 -15.80
CA LEU A 157 -30.56 6.50 -14.74
C LEU A 157 -29.50 5.42 -15.02
N VAL A 158 -29.91 4.26 -15.54
CA VAL A 158 -28.99 3.23 -16.05
C VAL A 158 -28.13 3.80 -17.16
N ARG A 159 -28.73 4.47 -18.15
CA ARG A 159 -28.02 5.10 -19.28
C ARG A 159 -27.01 6.14 -18.83
N LEU A 160 -27.35 6.97 -17.84
CA LEU A 160 -26.38 7.91 -17.26
C LEU A 160 -25.24 7.19 -16.54
N THR A 161 -25.53 6.14 -15.77
CA THR A 161 -24.53 5.32 -15.05
C THR A 161 -23.52 4.73 -16.04
N ALA A 162 -24.01 4.04 -17.07
CA ALA A 162 -23.20 3.49 -18.13
C ALA A 162 -22.26 4.52 -18.78
N LEU A 163 -22.74 5.73 -19.08
CA LEU A 163 -21.93 6.78 -19.73
C LEU A 163 -21.04 7.58 -18.79
N ALA A 164 -21.38 7.70 -17.51
CA ALA A 164 -20.54 8.36 -16.52
C ALA A 164 -19.34 7.49 -16.14
N ASP A 165 -19.58 6.18 -15.97
CA ASP A 165 -18.68 5.26 -15.28
C ASP A 165 -17.94 4.26 -16.19
N TRP A 166 -18.23 4.17 -17.51
CA TRP A 166 -17.64 3.16 -18.42
C TRP A 166 -16.12 2.99 -18.34
N GLY A 167 -15.38 4.08 -18.09
CA GLY A 167 -13.91 4.09 -18.04
C GLY A 167 -13.34 3.59 -16.72
N PHE A 168 -14.18 3.23 -15.75
CA PHE A 168 -13.78 2.79 -14.41
C PHE A 168 -13.17 1.37 -14.44
N SER A 169 -13.88 0.40 -15.05
CA SER A 169 -13.46 -1.00 -15.14
C SER A 169 -13.97 -1.67 -16.42
N CYS A 170 -13.52 -2.90 -16.69
CA CYS A 170 -14.03 -3.72 -17.80
C CYS A 170 -15.53 -4.00 -17.68
N GLN A 171 -16.06 -4.28 -16.48
CA GLN A 171 -17.51 -4.49 -16.30
C GLN A 171 -18.30 -3.20 -16.56
N ALA A 172 -17.74 -2.02 -16.28
CA ALA A 172 -18.38 -0.74 -16.60
C ALA A 172 -18.44 -0.49 -18.12
N ALA A 173 -17.42 -0.93 -18.88
CA ALA A 173 -17.46 -0.92 -20.34
C ALA A 173 -18.46 -1.95 -20.91
N ALA A 174 -18.53 -3.16 -20.33
CA ALA A 174 -19.55 -4.15 -20.66
C ALA A 174 -20.98 -3.64 -20.37
N LEU A 175 -21.20 -2.93 -19.25
CA LEU A 175 -22.46 -2.26 -18.94
C LEU A 175 -22.82 -1.19 -19.99
N LEU A 176 -21.85 -0.40 -20.46
CA LEU A 176 -22.08 0.55 -21.57
C LEU A 176 -22.45 -0.18 -22.87
N ARG A 177 -21.75 -1.27 -23.21
CA ARG A 177 -22.08 -2.11 -24.35
C ARG A 177 -23.50 -2.69 -24.27
N LEU A 178 -23.86 -3.32 -23.16
CA LEU A 178 -25.16 -3.98 -22.96
C LEU A 178 -26.32 -2.98 -22.91
N ALA A 179 -26.10 -1.80 -22.34
CA ALA A 179 -27.06 -0.70 -22.40
C ALA A 179 -27.31 -0.25 -23.86
N LEU A 180 -26.28 -0.24 -24.70
CA LEU A 180 -26.36 0.15 -26.10
C LEU A 180 -26.93 -0.94 -27.03
N THR A 181 -26.83 -2.24 -26.71
CA THR A 181 -27.30 -3.34 -27.58
C THR A 181 -28.55 -4.07 -27.11
N GLU A 182 -28.64 -4.48 -25.84
CA GLU A 182 -29.67 -5.45 -25.39
C GLU A 182 -30.88 -4.80 -24.73
N ALA A 183 -30.67 -3.67 -24.06
CA ALA A 183 -31.67 -3.05 -23.19
C ALA A 183 -32.45 -1.89 -23.85
N ASP A 184 -32.28 -1.67 -25.15
CA ASP A 184 -32.81 -0.52 -25.92
C ASP A 184 -32.52 0.85 -25.24
N LEU A 185 -31.41 0.97 -24.50
CA LEU A 185 -31.04 2.22 -23.81
C LEU A 185 -30.23 3.17 -24.70
N ALA A 186 -30.05 2.90 -25.99
CA ALA A 186 -29.64 3.92 -26.95
C ALA A 186 -30.68 5.04 -27.01
N LEU A 187 -30.26 6.32 -27.06
CA LEU A 187 -31.21 7.41 -27.29
C LEU A 187 -31.63 7.47 -28.78
N PRO A 188 -32.92 7.66 -29.12
CA PRO A 188 -33.40 7.65 -30.51
C PRO A 188 -32.80 8.71 -31.47
N GLY A 189 -31.98 9.64 -30.95
CA GLY A 189 -31.26 10.63 -31.74
C GLY A 189 -29.80 10.27 -32.07
N TRP A 190 -29.26 9.17 -31.52
CA TRP A 190 -27.88 8.77 -31.74
C TRP A 190 -27.72 7.91 -33.01
N PRO A 191 -26.68 8.12 -33.84
CA PRO A 191 -26.48 7.33 -35.05
C PRO A 191 -26.12 5.86 -34.75
N ALA A 192 -26.79 4.93 -35.44
CA ALA A 192 -26.59 3.49 -35.22
C ALA A 192 -25.20 2.98 -35.64
N ASP A 193 -24.55 3.64 -36.61
CA ASP A 193 -23.15 3.39 -36.98
C ASP A 193 -22.20 3.75 -35.83
N VAL A 194 -22.37 4.95 -35.25
CA VAL A 194 -21.57 5.41 -34.11
C VAL A 194 -21.77 4.49 -32.90
N ILE A 195 -23.01 4.05 -32.62
CA ILE A 195 -23.30 3.09 -31.55
C ILE A 195 -22.56 1.76 -31.81
N THR A 196 -22.56 1.26 -33.05
CA THR A 196 -21.86 0.03 -33.42
C THR A 196 -20.35 0.17 -33.21
N ASP A 197 -19.77 1.31 -33.57
CA ASP A 197 -18.34 1.62 -33.37
C ASP A 197 -17.96 1.74 -31.88
N ILE A 198 -18.84 2.32 -31.04
CA ILE A 198 -18.67 2.36 -29.57
C ILE A 198 -18.70 0.93 -28.99
N VAL A 199 -19.70 0.12 -29.37
CA VAL A 199 -19.83 -1.28 -28.93
C VAL A 199 -18.61 -2.11 -29.31
N ALA A 200 -18.07 -1.92 -30.52
CA ALA A 200 -16.84 -2.56 -30.97
C ALA A 200 -15.60 -2.08 -30.20
N ALA A 201 -15.56 -0.82 -29.76
CA ALA A 201 -14.49 -0.31 -28.91
C ALA A 201 -14.58 -0.83 -27.47
N CYS A 202 -15.78 -0.91 -26.89
CA CYS A 202 -16.00 -1.52 -25.57
C CYS A 202 -15.50 -2.97 -25.56
N ARG A 203 -15.87 -3.79 -26.56
CA ARG A 203 -15.38 -5.18 -26.66
C ARG A 203 -13.86 -5.27 -26.69
N ARG A 204 -13.15 -4.45 -27.48
CA ARG A 204 -11.68 -4.47 -27.49
C ARG A 204 -11.09 -4.11 -26.14
N PHE A 205 -11.63 -3.12 -25.43
CA PHE A 205 -11.17 -2.76 -24.09
C PHE A 205 -11.50 -3.86 -23.05
N GLU A 206 -12.66 -4.51 -23.14
CA GLU A 206 -13.03 -5.67 -22.33
C GLU A 206 -12.10 -6.87 -22.58
N ASP A 207 -11.83 -7.22 -23.84
CA ASP A 207 -10.94 -8.30 -24.26
C ASP A 207 -9.48 -8.00 -23.88
N PHE A 208 -9.02 -6.75 -24.03
CA PHE A 208 -7.71 -6.29 -23.57
C PHE A 208 -7.57 -6.40 -22.05
N CYS A 209 -8.57 -5.96 -21.28
CA CYS A 209 -8.57 -6.14 -19.83
C CYS A 209 -8.56 -7.62 -19.44
N ARG A 210 -9.32 -8.48 -20.11
CA ARG A 210 -9.29 -9.94 -19.87
C ARG A 210 -7.92 -10.52 -20.18
N ASN A 211 -7.33 -10.17 -21.31
CA ASN A 211 -6.02 -10.67 -21.71
C ASN A 211 -4.87 -10.15 -20.82
N ARG A 212 -5.03 -9.02 -20.12
CA ARG A 212 -4.03 -8.54 -19.15
C ARG A 212 -4.25 -9.07 -17.73
N LEU A 213 -5.50 -9.10 -17.26
CA LEU A 213 -5.85 -9.52 -15.89
C LEU A 213 -5.93 -11.05 -15.73
N CYS A 214 -6.19 -11.77 -16.82
CA CYS A 214 -6.42 -13.22 -16.85
C CYS A 214 -5.52 -13.94 -17.87
N GLY A 215 -4.47 -13.29 -18.39
CA GLY A 215 -3.80 -13.71 -19.64
C GLY A 215 -2.28 -13.51 -19.73
N GLY A 216 -1.58 -13.58 -18.60
CA GLY A 216 -0.35 -14.38 -18.62
C GLY A 216 -0.74 -15.86 -18.61
N GLU A 217 0.07 -16.76 -19.18
CA GLU A 217 -0.11 -18.23 -19.02
C GLU A 217 0.38 -18.70 -17.62
N GLU A 218 0.14 -17.88 -16.60
CA GLU A 218 0.29 -18.25 -15.20
C GLU A 218 -0.93 -19.10 -14.82
N PRO A 219 -0.76 -20.30 -14.24
CA PRO A 219 -1.88 -21.15 -13.88
C PRO A 219 -2.83 -20.40 -12.93
N PRO A 220 -4.16 -20.56 -13.08
CA PRO A 220 -5.13 -19.79 -12.30
C PRO A 220 -4.82 -19.96 -10.82
N SER A 221 -4.55 -18.84 -10.14
CA SER A 221 -3.98 -18.82 -8.77
C SER A 221 -4.69 -19.85 -7.89
N PRO A 222 -3.95 -20.75 -7.21
CA PRO A 222 -4.55 -21.92 -6.55
C PRO A 222 -5.48 -21.57 -5.37
N LEU A 223 -5.60 -20.30 -5.01
CA LEU A 223 -6.54 -19.80 -4.00
C LEU A 223 -7.80 -19.14 -4.60
N ARG A 224 -7.88 -18.97 -5.93
CA ARG A 224 -8.92 -18.18 -6.61
C ARG A 224 -10.32 -18.76 -6.42
N SER A 225 -10.50 -20.07 -6.66
CA SER A 225 -11.80 -20.72 -6.49
C SER A 225 -12.27 -20.72 -5.02
N LEU A 226 -11.32 -20.81 -4.08
CA LEU A 226 -11.56 -20.66 -2.64
C LEU A 226 -11.98 -19.24 -2.27
N ASP A 227 -11.31 -18.20 -2.77
CA ASP A 227 -11.69 -16.81 -2.52
C ASP A 227 -13.07 -16.46 -3.09
N ASP A 228 -13.36 -16.92 -4.31
CA ASP A 228 -14.68 -16.80 -4.93
C ASP A 228 -15.77 -17.53 -4.12
N ALA A 229 -15.48 -18.74 -3.62
CA ALA A 229 -16.41 -19.49 -2.78
C ALA A 229 -16.63 -18.82 -1.42
N LEU A 230 -15.58 -18.29 -0.78
CA LEU A 230 -15.67 -17.53 0.47
C LEU A 230 -16.43 -16.21 0.29
N GLY A 231 -16.25 -15.53 -0.85
CA GLY A 231 -17.01 -14.33 -1.22
C GLY A 231 -18.51 -14.61 -1.34
N ARG A 232 -18.88 -15.62 -2.13
CA ARG A 232 -20.29 -16.06 -2.28
C ARG A 232 -20.89 -16.53 -0.95
N ALA A 233 -20.14 -17.27 -0.14
CA ALA A 233 -20.59 -17.76 1.16
C ALA A 233 -20.84 -16.63 2.18
N ARG A 234 -20.02 -15.56 2.18
CA ARG A 234 -20.26 -14.37 3.03
C ARG A 234 -21.55 -13.66 2.64
N ALA A 235 -21.75 -13.37 1.35
CA ALA A 235 -22.98 -12.73 0.86
C ALA A 235 -24.23 -13.56 1.19
N ALA A 236 -24.16 -14.89 1.06
CA ALA A 236 -25.22 -15.80 1.47
C ALA A 236 -25.47 -15.78 2.99
N ALA A 237 -24.41 -15.75 3.82
CA ALA A 237 -24.53 -15.65 5.28
C ALA A 237 -25.18 -14.34 5.74
N ASP A 238 -24.89 -13.22 5.07
CA ASP A 238 -25.54 -11.93 5.31
C ASP A 238 -27.02 -11.97 4.92
N SER A 239 -27.36 -12.58 3.77
CA SER A 239 -28.75 -12.80 3.33
C SER A 239 -29.54 -13.66 4.31
N ILE A 240 -28.97 -14.80 4.74
CA ILE A 240 -29.53 -15.69 5.78
C ILE A 240 -29.77 -14.91 7.07
N THR A 241 -28.80 -14.10 7.51
CA THR A 241 -28.90 -13.30 8.73
C THR A 241 -30.01 -12.25 8.63
N ALA A 242 -30.13 -11.56 7.49
CA ALA A 242 -31.21 -10.61 7.22
C ALA A 242 -32.59 -11.28 7.12
N ALA A 243 -32.68 -12.50 6.57
CA ALA A 243 -33.92 -13.28 6.53
C ALA A 243 -34.38 -13.69 7.94
N VAL A 244 -33.47 -14.24 8.75
CA VAL A 244 -33.75 -14.66 10.14
C VAL A 244 -34.11 -13.45 11.02
N ALA A 245 -33.40 -12.32 10.90
CA ALA A 245 -33.73 -11.08 11.62
C ALA A 245 -35.10 -10.52 11.23
N ALA A 246 -35.54 -10.74 9.98
CA ALA A 246 -36.89 -10.41 9.51
C ALA A 246 -37.97 -11.46 9.86
N GLY A 247 -37.62 -12.52 10.59
CA GLY A 247 -38.54 -13.61 10.94
C GLY A 247 -38.97 -14.49 9.76
N ARG A 248 -38.19 -14.51 8.67
CA ARG A 248 -38.41 -15.33 7.48
C ARG A 248 -37.50 -16.57 7.52
N ALA A 249 -37.89 -17.61 6.79
CA ALA A 249 -36.95 -18.66 6.40
C ALA A 249 -35.91 -18.06 5.42
N PRO A 250 -34.64 -18.48 5.47
CA PRO A 250 -33.67 -18.21 4.41
C PRO A 250 -34.04 -18.92 3.10
N GLU A 251 -33.39 -18.55 2.01
CA GLU A 251 -33.63 -19.13 0.69
C GLU A 251 -32.66 -20.31 0.44
N ASP A 252 -33.14 -21.38 -0.20
CA ASP A 252 -32.34 -22.60 -0.44
C ASP A 252 -31.08 -22.33 -1.28
N ALA A 253 -31.09 -21.26 -2.09
CA ALA A 253 -29.93 -20.79 -2.83
C ALA A 253 -28.79 -20.32 -1.91
N ASP A 254 -29.09 -19.53 -0.87
CA ASP A 254 -28.08 -19.06 0.10
C ASP A 254 -27.46 -20.25 0.86
N LEU A 255 -28.31 -21.19 1.30
CA LEU A 255 -27.87 -22.42 1.96
C LEU A 255 -26.98 -23.28 1.05
N THR A 256 -27.28 -23.30 -0.25
CA THR A 256 -26.48 -24.00 -1.27
C THR A 256 -25.13 -23.30 -1.52
N MET A 257 -25.04 -21.98 -1.45
CA MET A 257 -23.77 -21.27 -1.58
C MET A 257 -22.80 -21.60 -0.43
N LEU A 258 -23.31 -21.76 0.79
CA LEU A 258 -22.49 -22.19 1.93
C LEU A 258 -21.85 -23.59 1.74
N THR A 259 -22.51 -24.51 1.05
CA THR A 259 -21.95 -25.87 0.84
C THR A 259 -20.81 -25.93 -0.17
N HIS A 260 -20.59 -24.88 -0.96
CA HIS A 260 -19.51 -24.83 -1.96
C HIS A 260 -18.13 -24.52 -1.38
N VAL A 261 -18.04 -24.03 -0.13
CA VAL A 261 -16.75 -23.68 0.50
C VAL A 261 -15.87 -24.91 0.71
N GLY A 262 -16.45 -26.03 1.17
CA GLY A 262 -15.71 -27.27 1.43
C GLY A 262 -14.95 -27.80 0.21
N PRO A 263 -15.62 -28.06 -0.92
CA PRO A 263 -14.96 -28.47 -2.17
C PRO A 263 -13.88 -27.49 -2.65
N ALA A 264 -14.09 -26.18 -2.50
CA ALA A 264 -13.11 -25.17 -2.90
C ALA A 264 -11.86 -25.14 -2.00
N VAL A 265 -11.99 -25.47 -0.71
CA VAL A 265 -10.82 -25.71 0.17
C VAL A 265 -10.04 -26.95 -0.29
N THR A 266 -10.73 -28.04 -0.67
CA THR A 266 -10.07 -29.24 -1.19
C THR A 266 -9.33 -28.98 -2.50
N GLU A 267 -9.98 -28.33 -3.47
CA GLU A 267 -9.38 -27.94 -4.75
C GLU A 267 -8.15 -27.04 -4.55
N ALA A 268 -8.24 -26.05 -3.65
CA ALA A 268 -7.11 -25.17 -3.33
C ALA A 268 -5.95 -25.93 -2.65
N ARG A 269 -6.23 -26.91 -1.77
CA ARG A 269 -5.19 -27.77 -1.19
C ARG A 269 -4.55 -28.70 -2.23
N GLU A 270 -5.33 -29.24 -3.17
CA GLU A 270 -4.80 -30.04 -4.27
C GLU A 270 -3.89 -29.20 -5.19
N ALA A 271 -4.32 -27.98 -5.55
CA ALA A 271 -3.57 -27.08 -6.42
C ALA A 271 -2.30 -26.52 -5.74
N VAL A 272 -2.36 -26.12 -4.46
CA VAL A 272 -1.15 -25.73 -3.70
C VAL A 272 -0.23 -26.93 -3.48
N GLY A 273 -0.77 -28.12 -3.20
CA GLY A 273 0.03 -29.34 -3.02
C GLY A 273 0.81 -29.72 -4.27
N ALA A 274 0.17 -29.64 -5.43
CA ALA A 274 0.82 -29.84 -6.73
C ALA A 274 1.91 -28.78 -7.02
N LEU A 275 1.67 -27.51 -6.66
CA LEU A 275 2.64 -26.42 -6.81
C LEU A 275 3.88 -26.62 -5.92
N VAL A 276 3.68 -26.88 -4.63
CA VAL A 276 4.78 -26.90 -3.64
C VAL A 276 5.43 -28.27 -3.44
N GLY A 277 4.89 -29.33 -4.06
CA GLY A 277 5.37 -30.70 -3.93
C GLY A 277 4.99 -31.38 -2.61
N ALA A 278 3.84 -31.04 -2.04
CA ALA A 278 3.35 -31.55 -0.74
C ALA A 278 2.02 -32.32 -0.87
N GLU A 279 1.80 -33.29 0.02
CA GLU A 279 0.52 -34.00 0.11
C GLU A 279 -0.59 -33.03 0.61
N PRO A 280 -1.75 -32.92 -0.08
CA PRO A 280 -2.80 -31.94 0.27
C PRO A 280 -3.28 -32.00 1.72
N ASP A 281 -3.33 -33.20 2.31
CA ASP A 281 -3.70 -33.44 3.71
C ASP A 281 -2.74 -32.80 4.73
N THR A 282 -1.51 -32.48 4.33
CA THR A 282 -0.51 -31.79 5.18
C THR A 282 -0.63 -30.27 5.17
N LEU A 283 -1.36 -29.71 4.21
CA LEU A 283 -1.53 -28.26 4.04
C LEU A 283 -2.61 -27.70 4.98
N PRO A 284 -2.56 -26.40 5.32
CA PRO A 284 -3.62 -25.72 6.08
C PRO A 284 -4.98 -25.76 5.38
N GLU A 285 -6.05 -25.67 6.17
CA GLU A 285 -7.44 -25.60 5.68
C GLU A 285 -7.94 -24.15 5.51
N ASP A 286 -7.17 -23.18 5.97
CA ASP A 286 -7.48 -21.75 5.88
C ASP A 286 -6.70 -21.04 4.77
N ARG A 287 -7.36 -20.08 4.11
CA ARG A 287 -6.75 -19.27 3.04
C ARG A 287 -5.44 -18.58 3.45
N PRO A 288 -5.32 -17.97 4.65
CA PRO A 288 -4.04 -17.40 5.11
C PRO A 288 -2.90 -18.42 5.20
N GLY A 289 -3.14 -19.61 5.75
CA GLY A 289 -2.16 -20.69 5.82
C GLY A 289 -1.74 -21.23 4.46
N LEU A 290 -2.67 -21.38 3.52
CA LEU A 290 -2.36 -21.73 2.13
C LEU A 290 -1.55 -20.64 1.42
N ALA A 291 -1.93 -19.36 1.58
CA ALA A 291 -1.17 -18.24 1.03
C ALA A 291 0.27 -18.18 1.59
N ALA A 292 0.43 -18.34 2.91
CA ALA A 292 1.74 -18.39 3.54
C ALA A 292 2.59 -19.57 3.05
N THR A 293 1.96 -20.69 2.65
CA THR A 293 2.65 -21.85 2.07
C THR A 293 3.16 -21.56 0.66
N ILE A 294 2.36 -20.87 -0.17
CA ILE A 294 2.78 -20.39 -1.50
C ILE A 294 3.96 -19.44 -1.36
N THR A 295 3.85 -18.39 -0.53
CA THR A 295 4.94 -17.41 -0.34
C THR A 295 6.21 -18.04 0.26
N ALA A 296 6.09 -19.05 1.13
CA ALA A 296 7.23 -19.80 1.62
C ALA A 296 7.91 -20.65 0.52
N HIS A 297 7.14 -21.21 -0.40
CA HIS A 297 7.67 -21.91 -1.57
C HIS A 297 8.33 -20.96 -2.56
N GLU A 298 7.68 -19.85 -2.91
CA GLU A 298 8.24 -18.78 -3.78
C GLU A 298 9.57 -18.25 -3.22
N ALA A 299 9.64 -17.97 -1.92
CA ALA A 299 10.88 -17.55 -1.26
C ALA A 299 11.98 -18.64 -1.28
N ALA A 300 11.61 -19.92 -1.16
CA ALA A 300 12.55 -21.03 -1.26
C ALA A 300 13.05 -21.26 -2.70
N VAL A 301 12.20 -21.08 -3.71
CA VAL A 301 12.58 -21.09 -5.13
C VAL A 301 13.52 -19.94 -5.43
N HIS A 302 13.15 -18.70 -5.07
CA HIS A 302 13.99 -17.52 -5.31
C HIS A 302 15.35 -17.60 -4.59
N ALA A 303 15.38 -18.09 -3.34
CA ALA A 303 16.64 -18.32 -2.62
C ALA A 303 17.53 -19.40 -3.28
N ARG A 304 16.93 -20.39 -3.95
CA ARG A 304 17.65 -21.38 -4.74
C ARG A 304 18.15 -20.79 -6.06
N GLU A 305 17.30 -20.08 -6.80
CA GLU A 305 17.67 -19.38 -8.04
C GLU A 305 18.87 -18.44 -7.80
N LEU A 306 18.81 -17.64 -6.74
CA LEU A 306 19.89 -16.74 -6.34
C LEU A 306 21.19 -17.49 -6.02
N ALA A 307 21.11 -18.64 -5.35
CA ALA A 307 22.27 -19.48 -5.04
C ALA A 307 22.85 -20.16 -6.29
N ASP A 308 22.01 -20.62 -7.23
CA ASP A 308 22.43 -21.20 -8.50
C ASP A 308 23.03 -20.13 -9.44
N VAL A 309 22.56 -18.87 -9.38
CA VAL A 309 23.19 -17.71 -10.06
C VAL A 309 24.53 -17.36 -9.43
N ASP A 310 24.62 -17.18 -8.12
CA ASP A 310 25.89 -16.82 -7.43
C ASP A 310 26.99 -17.85 -7.68
N ARG A 311 26.64 -19.12 -7.88
CA ARG A 311 27.55 -20.22 -8.27
C ARG A 311 28.37 -19.90 -9.53
N PHE A 312 27.82 -19.13 -10.48
CA PHE A 312 28.53 -18.72 -11.70
C PHE A 312 29.70 -17.77 -11.45
N ARG A 313 29.70 -17.02 -10.33
CA ARG A 313 30.86 -16.22 -9.88
C ARG A 313 32.12 -17.09 -9.63
N HIS A 314 31.98 -18.42 -9.59
CA HIS A 314 33.07 -19.38 -9.40
C HIS A 314 33.30 -20.33 -10.59
N LEU A 315 32.54 -20.17 -11.69
CA LEU A 315 32.71 -20.99 -12.91
C LEU A 315 34.14 -20.88 -13.46
N ALA A 316 34.76 -22.01 -13.79
CA ALA A 316 36.06 -22.11 -14.42
C ALA A 316 36.02 -22.99 -15.68
N GLY A 317 36.99 -22.82 -16.58
CA GLY A 317 37.05 -23.56 -17.84
C GLY A 317 38.36 -23.34 -18.61
N PRO A 318 38.44 -23.71 -19.91
CA PRO A 318 39.66 -23.59 -20.69
C PRO A 318 39.91 -22.13 -21.10
N PRO A 319 41.18 -21.70 -21.27
CA PRO A 319 41.52 -20.32 -21.63
C PRO A 319 40.96 -19.86 -22.99
N ALA A 320 40.51 -20.80 -23.84
CA ALA A 320 39.81 -20.50 -25.09
C ALA A 320 38.38 -19.94 -24.90
N HIS A 321 37.78 -20.12 -23.72
CA HIS A 321 36.44 -19.64 -23.38
C HIS A 321 36.43 -18.62 -22.22
N GLU A 322 37.60 -18.21 -21.72
CA GLU A 322 37.72 -17.23 -20.62
C GLU A 322 36.93 -15.92 -20.84
N PRO A 323 36.83 -15.30 -22.04
CA PRO A 323 35.97 -14.11 -22.20
C PRO A 323 34.49 -14.39 -21.93
N ALA A 324 33.93 -15.46 -22.51
CA ALA A 324 32.54 -15.84 -22.28
C ALA A 324 32.28 -16.26 -20.82
N ILE A 325 33.25 -16.89 -20.17
CA ILE A 325 33.17 -17.22 -18.74
C ILE A 325 33.18 -15.94 -17.88
N ASN A 326 33.94 -14.90 -18.25
CA ASN A 326 33.87 -13.60 -17.58
C ASN A 326 32.53 -12.90 -17.80
N GLU A 327 31.99 -12.93 -19.02
CA GLU A 327 30.68 -12.35 -19.33
C GLU A 327 29.55 -13.02 -18.53
N LEU A 328 29.60 -14.35 -18.33
CA LEU A 328 28.68 -15.04 -17.40
C LEU A 328 28.91 -14.67 -15.92
N ARG A 329 30.17 -14.47 -15.48
CA ARG A 329 30.48 -14.02 -14.10
C ARG A 329 29.94 -12.60 -13.85
N GLU A 330 30.04 -11.71 -14.84
CA GLU A 330 29.54 -10.33 -14.78
C GLU A 330 28.01 -10.28 -14.83
N LEU A 331 27.37 -11.05 -15.73
CA LEU A 331 25.91 -11.19 -15.78
C LEU A 331 25.34 -11.77 -14.48
N ALA A 332 25.96 -12.81 -13.93
CA ALA A 332 25.54 -13.38 -12.65
C ALA A 332 25.72 -12.38 -11.48
N ALA A 333 26.76 -11.55 -11.50
CA ALA A 333 26.94 -10.52 -10.49
C ALA A 333 25.87 -9.44 -10.54
N ASP A 334 25.54 -8.92 -11.72
CA ASP A 334 24.45 -7.95 -11.93
C ASP A 334 23.08 -8.53 -11.54
N LEU A 335 22.80 -9.78 -11.91
CA LEU A 335 21.56 -10.45 -11.51
C LEU A 335 21.46 -10.65 -9.99
N SER A 336 22.52 -11.11 -9.32
CA SER A 336 22.53 -11.22 -7.84
C SER A 336 22.40 -9.86 -7.14
N GLU A 337 22.95 -8.78 -7.72
CA GLU A 337 22.86 -7.43 -7.15
C GLU A 337 21.49 -6.78 -7.37
N ARG A 338 20.74 -7.19 -8.40
CA ARG A 338 19.37 -6.69 -8.72
C ARG A 338 18.22 -7.65 -8.36
N HIS A 339 18.46 -8.65 -7.51
CA HIS A 339 17.53 -9.77 -7.26
C HIS A 339 16.10 -9.38 -6.85
N GLU A 340 15.94 -8.32 -6.05
CA GLU A 340 14.62 -7.79 -5.64
C GLU A 340 13.78 -7.26 -6.83
N ASN A 341 14.40 -6.95 -7.97
CA ASN A 341 13.80 -6.21 -9.09
C ASN A 341 14.05 -6.89 -10.46
N TRP A 342 14.12 -8.22 -10.51
CA TRP A 342 14.28 -8.96 -11.78
C TRP A 342 13.10 -8.73 -12.75
N THR A 343 13.42 -8.16 -13.92
CA THR A 343 12.50 -8.07 -15.05
C THR A 343 12.15 -9.45 -15.63
N PRO A 344 11.11 -9.57 -16.48
CA PRO A 344 10.83 -10.82 -17.18
C PRO A 344 11.97 -11.32 -18.09
N ASP A 345 12.91 -10.45 -18.49
CA ASP A 345 14.12 -10.88 -19.21
C ASP A 345 15.24 -11.33 -18.26
N ASP A 346 15.41 -10.65 -17.12
CA ASP A 346 16.31 -11.11 -16.06
C ASP A 346 15.93 -12.52 -15.59
N ARG A 347 14.63 -12.77 -15.34
CA ARG A 347 14.13 -14.12 -14.97
C ARG A 347 14.47 -15.17 -16.02
N ARG A 348 14.30 -14.91 -17.32
CA ARG A 348 14.71 -15.84 -18.39
C ARG A 348 16.22 -16.15 -18.35
N ARG A 349 17.06 -15.16 -18.05
CA ARG A 349 18.51 -15.35 -17.91
C ARG A 349 18.86 -16.15 -16.66
N VAL A 350 18.15 -15.93 -15.55
CA VAL A 350 18.28 -16.71 -14.31
C VAL A 350 17.95 -18.19 -14.57
N CYS A 351 16.82 -18.49 -15.23
CA CYS A 351 16.49 -19.87 -15.62
C CYS A 351 17.57 -20.48 -16.53
N ALA A 352 18.02 -19.76 -17.56
CA ALA A 352 19.06 -20.26 -18.47
C ALA A 352 20.44 -20.46 -17.79
N LEU A 353 20.76 -19.69 -16.74
CA LEU A 353 21.92 -19.95 -15.89
C LEU A 353 21.70 -21.20 -15.02
N ALA A 354 20.54 -21.36 -14.38
CA ALA A 354 20.22 -22.56 -13.60
C ALA A 354 20.27 -23.85 -14.45
N ASP A 355 19.72 -23.81 -15.67
CA ASP A 355 19.74 -24.92 -16.63
C ASP A 355 21.17 -25.21 -17.14
N LEU A 356 21.97 -24.18 -17.43
CA LEU A 356 23.40 -24.35 -17.72
C LEU A 356 24.14 -24.97 -16.51
N GLY A 357 23.74 -24.63 -15.30
CA GLY A 357 24.28 -25.18 -14.06
C GLY A 357 23.96 -26.67 -13.93
N ALA A 358 22.70 -27.04 -14.14
CA ALA A 358 22.22 -28.41 -14.17
C ALA A 358 22.91 -29.25 -15.27
N LEU A 359 23.14 -28.67 -16.45
CA LEU A 359 23.87 -29.30 -17.55
C LEU A 359 25.32 -29.62 -17.19
N ILE A 360 26.03 -28.68 -16.54
CA ILE A 360 27.41 -28.92 -16.05
C ILE A 360 27.42 -30.04 -14.99
N ASP A 361 26.44 -30.07 -14.09
CA ASP A 361 26.32 -31.10 -13.04
C ASP A 361 25.82 -32.46 -13.55
N ALA A 362 25.12 -32.52 -14.69
CA ALA A 362 24.76 -33.76 -15.36
C ALA A 362 26.00 -34.41 -16.00
N ILE A 363 26.74 -33.63 -16.80
CA ILE A 363 27.98 -34.08 -17.45
C ILE A 363 29.07 -34.44 -16.41
N ALA A 364 29.20 -33.68 -15.32
CA ALA A 364 30.15 -33.99 -14.24
C ALA A 364 29.79 -35.25 -13.44
N ALA A 365 28.54 -35.73 -13.55
CA ALA A 365 28.03 -36.93 -12.87
C ALA A 365 27.84 -38.14 -13.81
N ASP A 366 28.30 -38.04 -15.07
CA ASP A 366 28.16 -39.10 -16.11
C ASP A 366 26.68 -39.49 -16.34
N ARG A 367 25.78 -38.48 -16.37
CA ARG A 367 24.34 -38.65 -16.63
C ARG A 367 23.95 -38.07 -17.99
N ASP A 368 23.44 -38.92 -18.87
CA ASP A 368 22.96 -38.55 -20.22
C ASP A 368 21.50 -38.01 -20.23
N ASP A 369 20.70 -38.31 -19.20
CA ASP A 369 19.27 -37.98 -19.16
C ASP A 369 19.02 -36.45 -19.21
N GLY A 370 18.30 -36.00 -20.25
CA GLY A 370 17.89 -34.60 -20.44
C GLY A 370 18.98 -33.65 -20.95
N VAL A 371 20.20 -34.14 -21.20
CA VAL A 371 21.37 -33.31 -21.57
C VAL A 371 21.15 -32.48 -22.83
N ASP A 372 20.61 -33.07 -23.90
CA ASP A 372 20.35 -32.35 -25.17
C ASP A 372 19.21 -31.32 -25.04
N GLU A 373 18.20 -31.60 -24.22
CA GLU A 373 17.04 -30.73 -24.01
C GLU A 373 17.41 -29.46 -23.23
N LEU A 374 18.20 -29.61 -22.15
CA LEU A 374 18.86 -28.48 -21.47
C LEU A 374 19.76 -27.71 -22.44
N ALA A 375 20.54 -28.41 -23.28
CA ALA A 375 21.49 -27.78 -24.18
C ALA A 375 20.86 -27.00 -25.35
N GLU A 376 19.65 -27.32 -25.78
CA GLU A 376 18.89 -26.47 -26.73
C GLU A 376 18.12 -25.35 -26.00
N THR A 377 17.55 -25.61 -24.81
CA THR A 377 16.81 -24.62 -24.00
C THR A 377 17.68 -23.44 -23.57
N VAL A 378 18.94 -23.68 -23.22
CA VAL A 378 19.88 -22.66 -22.74
C VAL A 378 20.40 -21.74 -23.86
N ARG A 379 20.58 -22.25 -25.09
CA ARG A 379 21.28 -21.53 -26.18
C ARG A 379 20.72 -20.16 -26.56
N PRO A 380 19.39 -19.92 -26.62
CA PRO A 380 18.84 -18.62 -27.02
C PRO A 380 19.06 -17.49 -26.00
N HIS A 381 19.47 -17.83 -24.77
CA HIS A 381 19.44 -16.94 -23.61
C HIS A 381 20.82 -16.61 -23.02
N LEU A 382 21.90 -17.20 -23.55
CA LEU A 382 23.27 -16.89 -23.17
C LEU A 382 23.95 -15.90 -24.14
N PRO A 383 24.88 -15.04 -23.67
CA PRO A 383 25.64 -14.13 -24.54
C PRO A 383 26.51 -14.83 -25.59
N ASP A 384 27.16 -15.95 -25.22
CA ASP A 384 27.95 -16.79 -26.13
C ASP A 384 27.48 -18.26 -26.09
N PRO A 385 26.78 -18.78 -27.12
CA PRO A 385 26.32 -20.16 -27.17
C PRO A 385 27.45 -21.20 -27.34
N THR A 386 28.71 -20.79 -27.55
CA THR A 386 29.84 -21.72 -27.54
C THR A 386 30.14 -22.27 -26.15
N ILE A 387 29.68 -21.62 -25.08
CA ILE A 387 29.89 -22.10 -23.70
C ILE A 387 29.10 -23.38 -23.39
N VAL A 388 27.92 -23.57 -24.00
CA VAL A 388 27.16 -24.83 -23.96
C VAL A 388 27.99 -25.97 -24.58
N ASN A 389 28.72 -25.69 -25.65
CA ASN A 389 29.65 -26.62 -26.29
C ASN A 389 30.94 -26.86 -25.48
N ALA A 390 31.18 -26.11 -24.40
CA ALA A 390 32.22 -26.39 -23.41
C ALA A 390 31.66 -27.23 -22.24
N ALA A 391 30.42 -26.96 -21.81
CA ALA A 391 29.69 -27.77 -20.82
C ALA A 391 29.54 -29.22 -21.29
N LEU A 392 28.95 -29.43 -22.48
CA LEU A 392 28.76 -30.75 -23.13
C LEU A 392 30.06 -31.56 -23.36
N ARG A 393 31.24 -30.93 -23.24
CA ARG A 393 32.54 -31.60 -23.38
C ARG A 393 33.25 -31.85 -22.05
N GLY A 394 32.56 -31.66 -20.92
CA GLY A 394 33.12 -31.79 -19.58
C GLY A 394 34.26 -30.81 -19.30
N ARG A 395 34.27 -29.64 -19.96
CA ARG A 395 35.38 -28.66 -19.89
C ARG A 395 35.15 -27.52 -18.89
N LEU A 396 33.93 -27.38 -18.38
CA LEU A 396 33.59 -26.39 -17.36
C LEU A 396 33.55 -27.06 -15.98
N SER A 397 33.91 -26.32 -14.93
CA SER A 397 33.90 -26.81 -13.56
C SER A 397 33.71 -25.68 -12.54
N TRP A 398 33.01 -25.98 -11.44
CA TRP A 398 32.79 -25.05 -10.32
C TRP A 398 34.01 -24.86 -9.40
N HIS A 399 35.06 -25.64 -9.64
CA HIS A 399 36.27 -25.64 -8.83
C HIS A 399 37.47 -25.39 -9.73
N ARG A 400 38.29 -24.42 -9.35
CA ARG A 400 39.55 -24.10 -10.02
C ARG A 400 40.63 -25.10 -9.60
N THR A 401 40.50 -26.33 -10.07
CA THR A 401 41.44 -27.44 -9.80
C THR A 401 42.78 -27.17 -10.49
N SER A 402 43.57 -26.28 -9.89
CA SER A 402 44.87 -25.81 -10.38
C SER A 402 45.95 -26.88 -10.19
N ALA A 403 45.79 -28.03 -10.83
CA ALA A 403 46.80 -29.07 -10.91
C ALA A 403 47.99 -28.57 -11.77
N PRO A 404 49.20 -28.38 -11.21
CA PRO A 404 50.35 -27.95 -11.99
C PRO A 404 50.83 -29.11 -12.88
N ALA A 405 50.82 -28.91 -14.20
CA ALA A 405 51.25 -29.94 -15.15
C ALA A 405 52.76 -30.22 -15.04
N PRO A 406 53.20 -31.48 -14.79
CA PRO A 406 54.61 -31.83 -14.74
C PRO A 406 55.15 -32.15 -16.14
N ASN A 407 55.89 -31.21 -16.74
CA ASN A 407 56.74 -31.49 -17.90
C ASN A 407 58.19 -31.74 -17.47
N THR A 408 58.75 -32.90 -17.81
CA THR A 408 60.16 -33.10 -18.26
C THR A 408 60.33 -34.56 -18.68
N GLU A 409 60.83 -34.79 -19.90
CA GLU A 409 61.26 -36.10 -20.38
C GLU A 409 62.72 -36.39 -19.97
N ALA A 410 63.01 -37.62 -19.53
CA ALA A 410 64.38 -38.15 -19.51
C ALA A 410 64.38 -39.69 -19.44
N GLU A 411 65.18 -40.34 -20.29
CA GLU A 411 65.42 -41.78 -20.24
C GLU A 411 66.41 -42.12 -19.10
N THR A 412 66.16 -43.17 -18.31
CA THR A 412 67.16 -44.25 -18.13
C THR A 412 66.63 -45.50 -17.44
N THR A 413 67.17 -46.65 -17.87
CA THR A 413 67.00 -47.97 -17.26
C THR A 413 67.60 -48.05 -15.85
N THR A 414 66.98 -48.77 -14.90
CA THR A 414 67.62 -49.76 -13.99
C THR A 414 66.60 -50.49 -13.09
N GLU A 415 66.44 -51.79 -13.34
CA GLU A 415 66.30 -52.91 -12.38
C GLU A 415 66.15 -52.63 -10.86
N ALA A 416 65.02 -53.04 -10.24
CA ALA A 416 64.96 -53.91 -9.03
C ALA A 416 63.55 -54.02 -8.41
N ALA A 417 63.27 -55.18 -7.80
CA ALA A 417 62.17 -55.44 -6.83
C ALA A 417 62.84 -55.97 -5.51
N PRO A 418 62.14 -56.36 -4.41
CA PRO A 418 60.68 -56.51 -4.20
C PRO A 418 60.15 -56.10 -2.79
N SER A 419 58.88 -56.47 -2.53
CA SER A 419 58.30 -56.86 -1.22
C SER A 419 57.95 -55.79 -0.17
N HIS A 420 56.66 -55.62 0.13
CA HIS A 420 55.99 -56.39 1.20
C HIS A 420 54.46 -56.17 1.25
N ALA A 421 53.70 -57.20 1.65
CA ALA A 421 52.33 -57.10 2.16
C ALA A 421 52.33 -57.11 3.71
N PRO A 422 51.20 -56.82 4.39
CA PRO A 422 50.28 -57.92 4.70
C PRO A 422 48.75 -57.61 4.71
N GLU A 423 48.00 -58.71 4.70
CA GLU A 423 46.59 -58.93 5.09
C GLU A 423 46.28 -58.52 6.57
N PRO A 424 45.01 -58.44 7.06
CA PRO A 424 44.05 -59.57 7.04
C PRO A 424 42.51 -59.33 6.99
N LEU A 425 41.82 -60.31 6.39
CA LEU A 425 40.56 -61.00 6.81
C LEU A 425 39.53 -60.31 7.75
N ALA A 426 38.25 -60.32 7.35
CA ALA A 426 37.22 -61.21 7.95
C ALA A 426 35.79 -61.09 7.33
N GLU A 427 35.28 -62.19 6.76
CA GLU A 427 33.84 -62.54 6.66
C GLU A 427 33.52 -63.62 7.74
N PRO A 428 32.35 -64.30 7.84
CA PRO A 428 31.07 -64.18 7.11
C PRO A 428 29.80 -64.21 8.00
N ALA A 429 28.62 -64.09 7.38
CA ALA A 429 27.52 -65.07 7.49
C ALA A 429 26.37 -64.70 6.53
N ALA A 430 25.80 -65.70 5.87
CA ALA A 430 24.54 -65.61 5.12
C ALA A 430 23.59 -66.71 5.62
N ASP A 431 22.31 -66.63 5.28
CA ASP A 431 21.45 -67.82 5.22
C ASP A 431 20.39 -67.68 4.13
N THR A 432 19.87 -68.81 3.68
CA THR A 432 19.18 -68.99 2.39
C THR A 432 17.94 -69.85 2.55
N GLU A 433 16.84 -69.56 1.82
CA GLU A 433 15.99 -70.63 1.27
C GLU A 433 15.14 -70.17 0.06
N GLU A 434 14.67 -71.16 -0.71
CA GLU A 434 14.14 -71.04 -2.09
C GLU A 434 12.65 -71.48 -2.19
N PRO A 435 11.97 -71.42 -3.37
CA PRO A 435 10.51 -71.55 -3.49
C PRO A 435 10.02 -73.02 -3.62
N PRO A 436 8.75 -73.29 -4.03
CA PRO A 436 8.52 -73.48 -5.48
C PRO A 436 7.09 -73.20 -6.04
N GLU A 437 6.97 -73.46 -7.35
CA GLU A 437 5.79 -73.93 -8.12
C GLU A 437 4.80 -72.96 -8.80
N ALA A 438 4.26 -73.44 -9.94
CA ALA A 438 3.43 -72.77 -10.96
C ALA A 438 2.24 -73.74 -11.32
N PRO A 439 1.65 -73.92 -12.55
CA PRO A 439 1.88 -73.35 -13.90
C PRO A 439 0.59 -73.03 -14.75
N ALA A 440 0.79 -72.81 -16.07
CA ALA A 440 -0.16 -72.80 -17.22
C ALA A 440 -1.05 -71.54 -17.46
N ALA A 441 -1.14 -70.85 -18.61
CA ALA A 441 -0.99 -71.11 -20.09
C ALA A 441 -2.32 -71.46 -20.81
N ALA A 442 -2.67 -70.98 -22.03
CA ALA A 442 -2.12 -69.95 -22.97
C ALA A 442 -3.29 -69.45 -23.91
N GLU A 443 -3.25 -69.05 -25.20
CA GLU A 443 -2.25 -69.08 -26.31
C GLU A 443 -2.73 -68.22 -27.55
N ILE A 444 -1.80 -67.86 -28.48
CA ILE A 444 -1.93 -67.33 -29.88
C ILE A 444 -2.79 -66.07 -30.23
N ALA A 445 -2.20 -65.12 -31.01
CA ALA A 445 -2.62 -64.74 -32.40
C ALA A 445 -2.50 -63.25 -32.81
N SER A 446 -1.80 -63.00 -33.93
CA SER A 446 -1.96 -61.80 -34.80
C SER A 446 -2.86 -62.14 -36.01
N PRO A 447 -3.31 -61.14 -36.79
CA PRO A 447 -2.90 -61.12 -38.21
C PRO A 447 -2.69 -59.71 -38.81
N GLU A 448 -2.17 -59.69 -40.04
CA GLU A 448 -1.90 -58.49 -40.86
C GLU A 448 -3.14 -57.99 -41.64
N THR A 449 -3.09 -56.77 -42.21
CA THR A 449 -3.71 -56.49 -43.53
C THR A 449 -3.01 -55.32 -44.26
N GLU A 450 -2.85 -55.46 -45.58
CA GLU A 450 -2.46 -54.41 -46.54
C GLU A 450 -3.66 -53.48 -46.87
N GLY A 451 -3.60 -52.37 -47.61
CA GLY A 451 -2.59 -51.72 -48.46
C GLY A 451 -3.25 -50.55 -49.25
N THR A 452 -2.71 -50.14 -50.41
CA THR A 452 -3.25 -49.08 -51.34
C THR A 452 -2.90 -47.63 -50.87
N ARG A 453 -2.03 -46.78 -51.48
CA ARG A 453 -1.53 -46.56 -52.86
C ARG A 453 -2.64 -45.93 -53.75
N GLU A 454 -2.55 -44.82 -54.49
CA GLU A 454 -1.50 -43.99 -55.15
C GLU A 454 -1.86 -42.48 -54.96
N ASP A 455 -1.27 -41.41 -55.55
CA ASP A 455 -0.34 -41.25 -56.68
C ASP A 455 0.51 -39.95 -56.58
N ARG A 456 1.31 -39.62 -57.61
CA ARG A 456 2.46 -38.71 -57.61
C ARG A 456 2.44 -37.72 -58.80
N VAL A 457 2.52 -36.41 -58.56
CA VAL A 457 2.98 -35.41 -59.55
C VAL A 457 3.76 -34.24 -58.92
N GLU A 458 4.96 -34.01 -59.45
CA GLU A 458 5.76 -32.77 -59.47
C GLU A 458 6.08 -32.47 -60.96
N PRO A 459 6.71 -31.33 -61.34
CA PRO A 459 6.49 -29.94 -60.94
C PRO A 459 6.32 -29.03 -62.20
N VAL A 460 6.20 -27.71 -62.05
CA VAL A 460 6.37 -26.75 -63.18
C VAL A 460 7.08 -25.47 -62.73
N GLU A 461 8.19 -25.14 -63.41
CA GLU A 461 8.86 -23.83 -63.36
C GLU A 461 8.30 -22.88 -64.45
N ARG A 462 8.25 -21.56 -64.17
CA ARG A 462 8.71 -20.49 -65.11
C ARG A 462 8.53 -19.06 -64.59
N ASP A 463 9.66 -18.39 -64.40
CA ASP A 463 10.16 -17.20 -65.13
C ASP A 463 9.28 -16.02 -65.58
N GLU A 464 10.00 -14.88 -65.63
CA GLU A 464 9.91 -13.69 -66.50
C GLU A 464 9.10 -12.43 -66.06
N ASP A 465 9.90 -11.39 -65.76
CA ASP A 465 9.77 -9.95 -66.06
C ASP A 465 8.48 -9.16 -65.75
N GLU A 466 8.65 -8.08 -64.96
CA GLU A 466 8.64 -6.73 -65.57
C GLU A 466 9.55 -5.72 -64.83
N LYS A 467 9.83 -4.57 -65.46
CA LYS A 467 11.05 -3.78 -65.21
C LYS A 467 10.89 -2.28 -65.53
N ALA A 468 11.16 -1.40 -64.54
CA ALA A 468 11.26 0.05 -64.72
C ALA A 468 12.32 0.65 -63.77
N THR A 469 13.55 0.92 -64.25
CA THR A 469 14.10 2.28 -64.54
C THR A 469 14.19 3.21 -63.30
N SER A 470 15.38 3.47 -62.74
CA SER A 470 16.41 4.46 -63.18
C SER A 470 16.13 5.88 -62.63
N GLY A 471 17.10 6.65 -62.13
CA GLY A 471 18.55 6.45 -61.95
C GLY A 471 19.28 7.79 -61.71
N THR A 472 20.63 7.79 -61.71
CA THR A 472 21.50 8.99 -61.76
C THR A 472 21.58 9.81 -60.43
N ASP A 473 22.67 9.77 -59.66
CA ASP A 473 24.04 10.34 -59.87
C ASP A 473 24.09 11.89 -59.80
N ALA A 474 25.18 12.56 -59.39
CA ALA A 474 26.33 12.23 -58.52
C ALA A 474 27.16 13.51 -58.25
N ASN A 475 27.87 13.58 -57.11
CA ASN A 475 29.23 14.15 -56.88
C ASN A 475 29.39 14.57 -55.41
N ASP A 476 30.53 14.51 -54.70
CA ASP A 476 31.88 13.90 -54.82
C ASP A 476 32.97 14.91 -54.36
N THR A 477 34.12 14.38 -53.91
CA THR A 477 35.45 15.03 -53.68
C THR A 477 35.48 16.42 -53.02
N THR A 478 35.99 16.59 -51.80
CA THR A 478 37.37 16.29 -51.34
C THR A 478 37.49 16.56 -49.82
N ALA A 479 38.53 16.21 -49.05
CA ALA A 479 39.53 15.14 -49.00
C ALA A 479 40.71 15.62 -48.11
N ARG A 480 41.22 14.73 -47.24
CA ARG A 480 42.66 14.60 -46.85
C ARG A 480 43.27 15.45 -45.68
N THR A 481 43.82 14.75 -44.67
CA THR A 481 45.08 15.03 -43.90
C THR A 481 45.20 16.32 -43.03
N GLU A 482 45.91 16.37 -41.88
CA GLU A 482 46.49 15.34 -40.99
C GLU A 482 46.82 15.92 -39.58
N ARG A 483 46.63 15.10 -38.54
CA ARG A 483 47.59 14.76 -37.46
C ARG A 483 48.76 15.72 -37.11
N ALA A 484 48.82 16.20 -35.87
CA ALA A 484 50.00 16.14 -34.98
C ALA A 484 49.68 16.60 -33.53
N GLU A 485 50.43 16.11 -32.53
CA GLU A 485 50.36 16.53 -31.12
C GLU A 485 51.60 17.35 -30.68
N ARG A 486 51.48 17.96 -29.48
CA ARG A 486 52.51 18.16 -28.42
C ARG A 486 53.50 19.35 -28.41
N ASP A 487 53.59 19.86 -27.18
CA ASP A 487 54.73 20.39 -26.42
C ASP A 487 55.50 21.65 -26.87
N GLY A 488 55.66 22.60 -25.93
CA GLY A 488 56.34 23.88 -26.17
C GLY A 488 56.29 24.89 -25.00
N GLN A 489 56.72 24.51 -23.80
CA GLN A 489 56.71 25.36 -22.60
C GLN A 489 57.98 26.23 -22.46
N THR A 490 57.87 27.56 -22.37
CA THR A 490 58.93 28.44 -21.80
C THR A 490 58.42 29.83 -21.37
N GLU A 491 59.18 30.56 -20.55
CA GLU A 491 58.73 31.75 -19.79
C GLU A 491 59.12 33.14 -20.38
N ARG A 492 58.59 34.22 -19.75
CA ARG A 492 59.27 35.53 -19.46
C ARG A 492 59.69 36.40 -20.67
N THR A 493 59.21 37.64 -20.87
CA THR A 493 59.27 38.82 -19.95
C THR A 493 58.66 40.07 -20.63
N GLY A 494 58.37 41.16 -19.87
CA GLY A 494 58.69 42.52 -20.37
C GLY A 494 57.59 43.49 -20.88
N ARG A 495 56.69 43.94 -19.99
CA ARG A 495 56.17 45.34 -19.79
C ARG A 495 56.78 46.49 -20.67
N PRO A 496 56.07 47.63 -20.95
CA PRO A 496 54.66 47.88 -21.35
C PRO A 496 54.53 48.83 -22.59
N GLY A 497 53.32 49.10 -23.11
CA GLY A 497 53.10 50.29 -23.96
C GLY A 497 51.70 50.53 -24.53
N ALA A 498 51.34 51.82 -24.63
CA ALA A 498 50.25 52.43 -25.43
C ALA A 498 48.79 51.98 -25.21
N ALA A 499 47.96 52.94 -24.79
CA ALA A 499 46.50 52.84 -24.68
C ALA A 499 45.78 52.78 -26.04
N GLY A 500 44.56 52.21 -26.06
CA GLY A 500 43.54 52.65 -27.02
C GLY A 500 42.49 51.63 -27.47
N ARG A 501 41.46 51.37 -26.65
CA ARG A 501 40.03 51.39 -27.04
C ARG A 501 39.12 51.08 -25.84
N ASN A 502 37.95 51.71 -25.84
CA ASN A 502 36.81 51.30 -25.01
C ASN A 502 35.89 50.47 -25.90
N ASP A 503 36.07 49.15 -25.91
CA ASP A 503 34.97 48.26 -26.27
C ASP A 503 34.05 48.12 -25.05
N PRO A 504 32.73 47.98 -25.23
CA PRO A 504 31.83 47.69 -24.11
C PRO A 504 32.21 46.31 -23.56
N ALA A 505 32.57 46.24 -22.28
CA ALA A 505 32.83 44.97 -21.64
C ALA A 505 31.56 44.11 -21.66
N ASP A 506 31.70 42.84 -22.06
CA ASP A 506 30.68 41.84 -21.81
C ASP A 506 30.33 41.84 -20.31
N PRO A 507 29.05 41.70 -19.94
CA PRO A 507 28.69 41.56 -18.55
C PRO A 507 29.44 40.35 -17.96
N PRO A 508 30.00 40.44 -16.74
CA PRO A 508 30.62 39.29 -16.11
C PRO A 508 29.60 38.14 -16.05
N PRO A 509 30.03 36.88 -16.26
CA PRO A 509 29.12 35.75 -16.14
C PRO A 509 28.44 35.80 -14.77
N PRO A 510 27.14 35.47 -14.67
CA PRO A 510 26.40 35.59 -13.43
C PRO A 510 27.14 34.81 -12.33
N THR A 511 27.54 35.52 -11.29
CA THR A 511 28.07 34.90 -10.08
C THR A 511 26.96 34.04 -9.51
N GLY A 512 27.24 32.75 -9.33
CA GLY A 512 26.28 31.83 -8.72
C GLY A 512 25.89 32.30 -7.31
N PRO A 513 24.77 31.82 -6.77
CA PRO A 513 24.28 32.23 -5.45
C PRO A 513 25.37 32.06 -4.40
N ASP A 514 25.53 33.07 -3.55
CA ASP A 514 26.55 33.10 -2.51
C ASP A 514 26.39 31.90 -1.55
N PRO A 515 27.45 31.10 -1.34
CA PRO A 515 27.36 29.89 -0.50
C PRO A 515 27.04 30.19 0.97
N GLU A 516 27.38 31.37 1.50
CA GLU A 516 26.96 31.75 2.86
C GLU A 516 25.44 31.99 2.93
N SER A 517 24.87 32.67 1.93
CA SER A 517 23.43 32.87 1.77
C SER A 517 22.66 31.55 1.55
N VAL A 518 23.21 30.60 0.79
CA VAL A 518 22.62 29.26 0.58
C VAL A 518 22.64 28.45 1.89
N ALA A 519 23.75 28.50 2.64
CA ALA A 519 23.84 27.85 3.95
C ALA A 519 22.85 28.45 4.98
N LEU A 520 22.71 29.78 5.01
CA LEU A 520 21.75 30.47 5.86
C LEU A 520 20.30 30.09 5.51
N LEU A 521 19.94 30.02 4.22
CA LEU A 521 18.62 29.56 3.79
C LEU A 521 18.33 28.13 4.30
N GLY A 522 19.30 27.22 4.17
CA GLY A 522 19.21 25.86 4.71
C GLY A 522 19.04 25.78 6.23
N GLU A 523 19.69 26.69 6.99
CA GLU A 523 19.49 26.77 8.45
C GLU A 523 18.09 27.28 8.80
N LEU A 524 17.64 28.37 8.16
CA LEU A 524 16.33 28.99 8.43
C LEU A 524 15.17 28.02 8.16
N ILE A 525 15.21 27.30 7.02
CA ILE A 525 14.24 26.25 6.69
C ILE A 525 14.28 25.14 7.74
N GLY A 526 15.47 24.61 8.04
CA GLY A 526 15.64 23.52 9.01
C GLY A 526 15.29 23.89 10.46
N ARG A 527 15.05 25.17 10.76
CA ARG A 527 14.60 25.69 12.05
C ARG A 527 13.12 26.13 12.06
N GLY A 528 12.42 26.03 10.93
CA GLY A 528 11.03 26.45 10.77
C GLY A 528 10.82 27.97 10.67
N ASP A 529 11.87 28.78 10.46
CA ASP A 529 11.73 30.22 10.19
C ASP A 529 11.46 30.47 8.70
N TYR A 530 10.28 30.04 8.26
CA TYR A 530 9.87 30.14 6.86
C TYR A 530 9.67 31.60 6.41
N ALA A 531 9.42 32.53 7.32
CA ALA A 531 9.31 33.96 7.01
C ALA A 531 10.66 34.53 6.56
N SER A 532 11.71 34.29 7.36
CA SER A 532 13.07 34.67 6.98
C SER A 532 13.55 33.88 5.74
N ALA A 533 13.26 32.57 5.66
CA ALA A 533 13.63 31.76 4.49
C ALA A 533 12.98 32.27 3.19
N HIS A 534 11.69 32.64 3.21
CA HIS A 534 10.99 33.21 2.05
C HIS A 534 11.62 34.55 1.60
N ALA A 535 12.16 35.35 2.53
CA ALA A 535 12.91 36.57 2.19
C ALA A 535 14.29 36.32 1.55
N HIS A 536 14.85 35.11 1.70
CA HIS A 536 16.13 34.68 1.10
C HIS A 536 15.98 33.83 -0.17
N ALA A 537 14.78 33.32 -0.48
CA ALA A 537 14.52 32.46 -1.64
C ALA A 537 13.96 33.21 -2.88
N VAL A 538 14.15 34.54 -2.96
CA VAL A 538 13.45 35.45 -3.90
C VAL A 538 13.58 35.05 -5.37
N ASP A 539 14.71 34.47 -5.78
CA ASP A 539 14.99 34.11 -7.17
C ASP A 539 14.37 32.77 -7.61
N ASP A 540 13.70 32.03 -6.71
CA ASP A 540 13.10 30.71 -6.98
C ASP A 540 11.58 30.70 -6.66
N PRO A 541 10.71 30.90 -7.66
CA PRO A 541 9.26 31.03 -7.44
C PRO A 541 8.58 29.73 -6.97
N GLU A 542 9.17 28.58 -7.28
CA GLU A 542 8.63 27.26 -6.91
C GLU A 542 8.95 26.97 -5.44
N ARG A 543 10.21 27.21 -5.01
CA ARG A 543 10.61 27.12 -3.61
C ARG A 543 9.88 28.16 -2.74
N LEU A 544 9.67 29.39 -3.21
CA LEU A 544 8.85 30.39 -2.50
C LEU A 544 7.42 29.90 -2.25
N SER A 545 6.82 29.22 -3.23
CA SER A 545 5.45 28.68 -3.11
C SER A 545 5.41 27.53 -2.10
N ALA A 546 6.36 26.58 -2.18
CA ALA A 546 6.44 25.47 -1.25
C ALA A 546 6.76 25.91 0.20
N LEU A 547 7.64 26.91 0.38
CA LEU A 547 7.90 27.51 1.69
C LEU A 547 6.66 28.19 2.27
N ARG A 548 5.88 28.91 1.45
CA ARG A 548 4.61 29.51 1.88
C ARG A 548 3.59 28.45 2.24
N ALA A 549 3.42 27.41 1.41
CA ALA A 549 2.51 26.32 1.68
C ALA A 549 2.85 25.61 3.00
N LEU A 550 4.14 25.31 3.26
CA LEU A 550 4.56 24.70 4.52
C LEU A 550 4.34 25.63 5.72
N ALA A 551 4.65 26.92 5.59
CA ALA A 551 4.41 27.90 6.65
C ALA A 551 2.92 28.03 7.00
N LEU A 552 2.02 28.02 6.00
CA LEU A 552 0.57 28.02 6.19
C LEU A 552 0.10 26.70 6.84
N ALA A 553 0.69 25.56 6.48
CA ALA A 553 0.37 24.24 7.04
C ALA A 553 0.82 24.08 8.50
N ASP A 554 2.03 24.53 8.85
CA ASP A 554 2.54 24.50 10.23
C ASP A 554 1.83 25.51 11.13
N GLY A 555 1.30 26.61 10.56
CA GLY A 555 0.45 27.57 11.27
C GLY A 555 -1.00 27.12 11.47
N ALA A 556 -1.59 26.39 10.54
CA ALA A 556 -3.01 26.00 10.58
C ALA A 556 -3.37 25.16 11.82
N ARG A 557 -4.54 25.41 12.42
CA ARG A 557 -5.04 24.66 13.60
C ARG A 557 -6.44 24.08 13.40
N SER A 558 -7.15 24.47 12.35
CA SER A 558 -8.51 24.05 12.06
C SER A 558 -8.74 23.83 10.56
N ASP A 559 -9.66 22.96 10.18
CA ASP A 559 -10.02 22.71 8.77
C ASP A 559 -10.73 23.90 8.08
N THR A 560 -11.27 24.82 8.88
CA THR A 560 -12.16 25.92 8.47
C THR A 560 -11.55 27.29 8.77
N GLY A 561 -10.35 27.33 9.36
CA GLY A 561 -9.60 28.53 9.68
C GLY A 561 -9.09 29.30 8.46
N ALA A 562 -8.66 30.53 8.69
CA ALA A 562 -8.15 31.40 7.63
C ALA A 562 -6.90 30.82 6.97
N LEU A 563 -6.03 30.19 7.76
CA LEU A 563 -4.83 29.52 7.24
C LEU A 563 -5.18 28.30 6.40
N ALA A 564 -6.16 27.50 6.81
CA ALA A 564 -6.61 26.34 6.04
C ALA A 564 -7.34 26.73 4.74
N MET A 565 -7.85 27.95 4.61
CA MET A 565 -8.30 28.46 3.30
C MET A 565 -7.10 28.84 2.43
N SER A 566 -6.21 29.70 2.94
CA SER A 566 -5.00 30.14 2.21
C SER A 566 -4.07 29.00 1.79
N LEU A 567 -3.87 28.00 2.66
CA LEU A 567 -3.08 26.80 2.39
C LEU A 567 -3.61 26.04 1.17
N ARG A 568 -4.92 25.82 1.11
CA ARG A 568 -5.52 25.13 -0.02
C ARG A 568 -5.48 25.99 -1.29
N ASP A 569 -5.65 27.31 -1.19
CA ASP A 569 -5.54 28.19 -2.36
C ASP A 569 -4.11 28.18 -2.95
N GLU A 570 -3.06 28.21 -2.10
CA GLU A 570 -1.67 28.09 -2.55
C GLU A 570 -1.36 26.70 -3.13
N LEU A 571 -1.84 25.61 -2.50
CA LEU A 571 -1.63 24.24 -3.00
C LEU A 571 -2.40 23.95 -4.31
N ASP A 572 -3.61 24.50 -4.48
CA ASP A 572 -4.32 24.46 -5.77
C ASP A 572 -3.55 25.26 -6.84
N GLU A 573 -2.90 26.38 -6.49
CA GLU A 573 -2.07 27.14 -7.44
C GLU A 573 -0.77 26.40 -7.79
N MET A 574 -0.11 25.78 -6.81
CA MET A 574 1.04 24.89 -7.04
C MET A 574 0.66 23.72 -7.96
N ALA A 575 -0.48 23.06 -7.74
CA ALA A 575 -0.99 21.97 -8.57
C ALA A 575 -1.58 22.41 -9.93
N MET A 576 -1.62 23.72 -10.21
CA MET A 576 -1.88 24.27 -11.54
C MET A 576 -0.60 24.69 -12.29
N ARG A 577 0.54 24.68 -11.60
CA ARG A 577 1.89 24.77 -12.18
C ARG A 577 2.49 23.35 -12.22
N SER A 578 3.60 23.16 -12.94
CA SER A 578 4.43 21.98 -12.69
C SER A 578 5.15 22.18 -11.35
N PRO A 579 5.21 21.17 -10.46
CA PRO A 579 5.97 21.28 -9.23
C PRO A 579 7.48 21.31 -9.53
N GLY A 580 8.22 22.00 -8.66
CA GLY A 580 9.67 22.09 -8.79
C GLY A 580 10.33 20.73 -8.71
N HIS A 581 11.26 20.49 -9.63
CA HIS A 581 11.98 19.21 -9.75
C HIS A 581 13.19 19.14 -8.79
N ASP A 582 13.47 20.19 -8.02
CA ASP A 582 14.50 20.16 -6.98
C ASP A 582 13.99 19.51 -5.69
N ARG A 583 14.86 18.72 -5.07
CA ARG A 583 14.52 17.92 -3.89
C ARG A 583 14.04 18.73 -2.70
N ALA A 584 14.55 19.95 -2.52
CA ALA A 584 14.10 20.81 -1.42
C ALA A 584 12.63 21.22 -1.62
N THR A 585 12.27 21.71 -2.81
CA THR A 585 10.87 22.04 -3.15
C THR A 585 9.95 20.81 -3.06
N GLN A 586 10.39 19.63 -3.50
CA GLN A 586 9.62 18.38 -3.38
C GLN A 586 9.33 18.01 -1.93
N LEU A 587 10.35 18.00 -1.05
CA LEU A 587 10.19 17.68 0.37
C LEU A 587 9.26 18.67 1.10
N LEU A 588 9.44 19.97 0.85
CA LEU A 588 8.57 21.02 1.39
C LEU A 588 7.12 20.86 0.90
N THR A 589 6.94 20.50 -0.38
CA THR A 589 5.63 20.26 -1.00
C THR A 589 4.95 19.04 -0.40
N VAL A 590 5.65 17.90 -0.25
CA VAL A 590 5.11 16.68 0.38
C VAL A 590 4.63 16.99 1.79
N ALA A 591 5.44 17.66 2.61
CA ALA A 591 5.08 18.02 3.97
C ALA A 591 3.81 18.91 4.04
N ALA A 592 3.77 19.99 3.26
CA ALA A 592 2.63 20.91 3.21
C ALA A 592 1.35 20.22 2.69
N ALA A 593 1.47 19.42 1.62
CA ALA A 593 0.37 18.76 0.96
C ALA A 593 -0.19 17.57 1.77
N ALA A 594 0.66 16.84 2.49
CA ALA A 594 0.25 15.79 3.42
C ALA A 594 -0.51 16.37 4.61
N ARG A 595 0.00 17.47 5.18
CA ARG A 595 -0.64 18.20 6.28
C ARG A 595 -1.98 18.81 5.86
N ALA A 596 -2.09 19.31 4.62
CA ALA A 596 -3.36 19.75 4.05
C ALA A 596 -4.38 18.62 3.81
N ALA A 597 -3.92 17.41 3.42
CA ALA A 597 -4.79 16.23 3.34
C ALA A 597 -5.37 15.87 4.71
N VAL A 598 -4.50 15.66 5.72
CA VAL A 598 -4.89 15.24 7.07
C VAL A 598 -5.71 16.30 7.80
N LEU A 599 -5.18 17.51 7.97
CA LEU A 599 -5.84 18.56 8.77
C LEU A 599 -7.03 19.19 8.04
N CYS A 600 -6.91 19.41 6.74
CA CYS A 600 -7.86 20.23 5.98
C CYS A 600 -8.79 19.41 5.07
N GLY A 601 -8.66 18.08 5.01
CA GLY A 601 -9.47 17.22 4.12
C GLY A 601 -9.38 17.63 2.65
N HIS A 602 -8.23 18.15 2.23
CA HIS A 602 -8.00 18.66 0.88
C HIS A 602 -7.37 17.57 0.01
N SER A 603 -8.00 17.25 -1.13
CA SER A 603 -7.45 16.29 -2.09
C SER A 603 -6.22 16.86 -2.77
N THR A 604 -5.06 16.55 -2.20
CA THR A 604 -3.72 16.89 -2.71
C THR A 604 -3.10 15.74 -3.51
N TYR A 605 -3.89 14.71 -3.87
CA TYR A 605 -3.42 13.46 -4.49
C TYR A 605 -2.42 13.66 -5.63
N GLY A 606 -2.76 14.47 -6.65
CA GLY A 606 -1.88 14.66 -7.81
C GLY A 606 -0.53 15.26 -7.42
N LEU A 607 -0.56 16.33 -6.62
CA LEU A 607 0.64 17.03 -6.14
C LEU A 607 1.51 16.14 -5.23
N LEU A 608 0.89 15.29 -4.40
CA LEU A 608 1.62 14.31 -3.57
C LEU A 608 2.23 13.18 -4.40
N GLN A 609 1.52 12.64 -5.39
CA GLN A 609 2.02 11.59 -6.27
C GLN A 609 3.20 12.10 -7.12
N GLU A 610 3.07 13.29 -7.70
CA GLU A 610 4.11 13.90 -8.54
C GLU A 610 5.35 14.28 -7.72
N ALA A 611 5.17 14.87 -6.53
CA ALA A 611 6.28 15.16 -5.63
C ALA A 611 6.94 13.89 -5.06
N ALA A 612 6.17 12.82 -4.78
CA ALA A 612 6.71 11.54 -4.33
C ALA A 612 7.49 10.80 -5.43
N ALA A 613 7.07 10.90 -6.69
CA ALA A 613 7.79 10.32 -7.83
C ALA A 613 9.21 10.90 -8.00
N GLY A 614 9.43 12.16 -7.59
CA GLY A 614 10.76 12.79 -7.55
C GLY A 614 11.67 12.33 -6.39
N LEU A 615 11.11 11.61 -5.40
CA LEU A 615 11.80 11.14 -4.20
C LEU A 615 12.04 9.61 -4.25
N SER A 616 12.39 9.08 -5.43
CA SER A 616 12.57 7.64 -5.66
C SER A 616 13.73 6.99 -4.89
N ASP A 617 14.64 7.79 -4.34
CA ASP A 617 15.73 7.38 -3.44
C ASP A 617 15.41 7.59 -1.94
N LEU A 618 14.17 7.99 -1.62
CA LEU A 618 13.60 8.02 -0.26
C LEU A 618 12.31 7.15 -0.26
N PRO A 619 12.42 5.82 -0.46
CA PRO A 619 11.28 4.95 -0.70
C PRO A 619 10.25 4.93 0.44
N ALA A 620 10.63 5.08 1.71
CA ALA A 620 9.68 5.16 2.82
C ALA A 620 8.94 6.52 2.82
N VAL A 621 9.64 7.64 2.61
CA VAL A 621 9.01 8.97 2.47
C VAL A 621 8.04 9.01 1.27
N ALA A 622 8.44 8.46 0.13
CA ALA A 622 7.60 8.36 -1.06
C ALA A 622 6.39 7.41 -0.84
N THR A 623 6.55 6.35 -0.05
CA THR A 623 5.46 5.42 0.31
C THR A 623 4.45 6.07 1.26
N LEU A 624 4.93 6.71 2.33
CA LEU A 624 4.09 7.52 3.23
C LEU A 624 3.28 8.58 2.45
N ALA A 625 3.93 9.31 1.53
CA ALA A 625 3.29 10.31 0.69
C ALA A 625 2.20 9.70 -0.22
N ARG A 626 2.44 8.52 -0.81
CA ARG A 626 1.48 7.77 -1.64
C ARG A 626 0.29 7.23 -0.83
N HIS A 627 0.52 6.76 0.40
CA HIS A 627 -0.54 6.35 1.32
C HIS A 627 -1.43 7.55 1.73
N ILE A 628 -0.83 8.68 2.12
CA ILE A 628 -1.56 9.92 2.42
C ILE A 628 -2.34 10.43 1.20
N ALA A 629 -1.72 10.42 0.01
CA ALA A 629 -2.40 10.78 -1.24
C ALA A 629 -3.64 9.92 -1.46
N THR A 630 -3.49 8.60 -1.36
CA THR A 630 -4.55 7.62 -1.63
C THR A 630 -5.71 7.78 -0.64
N GLY A 631 -5.43 7.89 0.66
CA GLY A 631 -6.43 8.17 1.68
C GLY A 631 -7.15 9.51 1.51
N SER A 632 -6.46 10.51 0.96
CA SER A 632 -7.05 11.81 0.60
C SER A 632 -7.97 11.71 -0.62
N ALA A 633 -7.57 11.00 -1.69
CA ALA A 633 -8.40 10.77 -2.86
C ALA A 633 -9.66 9.91 -2.57
N GLN A 634 -9.57 9.00 -1.59
CA GLN A 634 -10.69 8.21 -1.09
C GLN A 634 -11.60 9.01 -0.13
N GLY A 635 -11.16 10.19 0.35
CA GLY A 635 -11.91 11.02 1.30
C GLY A 635 -11.88 10.52 2.75
N LEU A 636 -10.96 9.61 3.09
CA LEU A 636 -10.75 9.11 4.46
C LEU A 636 -10.10 10.20 5.31
N LEU A 637 -9.08 10.86 4.78
CA LEU A 637 -8.45 12.03 5.38
C LEU A 637 -9.37 13.25 5.15
N GLY A 638 -10.17 13.59 6.17
CA GLY A 638 -11.45 14.27 5.99
C GLY A 638 -11.79 15.33 7.05
N GLY A 639 -10.81 16.10 7.52
CA GLY A 639 -11.02 17.26 8.38
C GLY A 639 -11.44 16.94 9.84
N SER A 640 -11.94 17.96 10.54
CA SER A 640 -12.09 17.96 12.00
C SER A 640 -12.98 16.85 12.56
N ARG A 641 -13.98 16.36 11.80
CA ARG A 641 -14.83 15.24 12.22
C ARG A 641 -14.07 13.92 12.24
N ASN A 642 -13.28 13.63 11.20
CA ASN A 642 -12.55 12.37 11.09
C ASN A 642 -11.36 12.36 12.07
N LEU A 643 -10.67 13.49 12.23
CA LEU A 643 -9.67 13.66 13.28
C LEU A 643 -10.26 13.56 14.70
N GLY A 644 -11.47 14.07 14.93
CA GLY A 644 -12.16 13.91 16.21
C GLY A 644 -12.51 12.45 16.54
N ALA A 645 -12.87 11.65 15.53
CA ALA A 645 -13.09 10.21 15.71
C ALA A 645 -11.77 9.45 15.97
N LEU A 646 -10.71 9.76 15.21
CA LEU A 646 -9.38 9.19 15.46
C LEU A 646 -8.81 9.58 16.83
N ALA A 647 -9.07 10.80 17.30
CA ALA A 647 -8.64 11.24 18.63
C ALA A 647 -9.38 10.50 19.76
N ALA A 648 -10.69 10.25 19.63
CA ALA A 648 -11.44 9.43 20.58
C ALA A 648 -10.94 7.96 20.57
N LEU A 649 -10.60 7.42 19.40
CA LEU A 649 -10.04 6.07 19.26
C LEU A 649 -8.64 5.98 19.90
N ALA A 650 -7.76 6.93 19.62
CA ALA A 650 -6.42 7.00 20.22
C ALA A 650 -6.46 7.20 21.75
N GLU A 651 -7.39 8.00 22.29
CA GLU A 651 -7.61 8.13 23.74
C GLU A 651 -8.08 6.80 24.36
N ALA A 652 -8.94 6.04 23.67
CA ALA A 652 -9.36 4.72 24.11
C ALA A 652 -8.22 3.68 24.06
N GLU A 653 -7.39 3.72 23.02
CA GLU A 653 -6.21 2.86 22.85
C GLU A 653 -5.10 3.17 23.85
N GLU A 654 -4.77 4.44 24.10
CA GLU A 654 -3.82 4.85 25.15
C GLU A 654 -4.33 4.43 26.53
N GLY A 655 -5.63 4.56 26.78
CA GLY A 655 -6.29 4.05 27.99
C GLY A 655 -6.17 2.54 28.14
N ALA A 656 -6.32 1.77 27.05
CA ALA A 656 -6.16 0.32 27.03
C ALA A 656 -4.69 -0.09 27.24
N ALA A 657 -3.75 0.53 26.53
CA ALA A 657 -2.31 0.32 26.66
C ALA A 657 -1.80 0.64 28.08
N THR A 658 -2.31 1.70 28.70
CA THR A 658 -2.04 2.03 30.11
C THR A 658 -2.55 0.91 31.04
N CYS A 659 -3.75 0.38 30.80
CA CYS A 659 -4.29 -0.74 31.58
C CYS A 659 -3.55 -2.07 31.32
N ALA A 660 -2.96 -2.25 30.13
CA ALA A 660 -2.09 -3.38 29.80
C ALA A 660 -0.73 -3.26 30.51
N ALA A 661 -0.15 -2.06 30.59
CA ALA A 661 1.06 -1.79 31.36
C ALA A 661 0.83 -2.05 32.87
N ASP A 662 -0.29 -1.58 33.44
CA ASP A 662 -0.74 -1.94 34.79
C ASP A 662 -0.81 -3.46 34.99
N ALA A 663 -1.31 -4.21 33.99
CA ALA A 663 -1.44 -5.67 34.04
C ALA A 663 -0.08 -6.38 33.98
N ALA A 664 0.85 -5.89 33.15
CA ALA A 664 2.21 -6.38 33.04
C ALA A 664 3.02 -6.12 34.33
N GLU A 665 2.94 -4.93 34.92
CA GLU A 665 3.57 -4.67 36.23
C GLU A 665 2.94 -5.55 37.32
N ALA A 666 1.62 -5.67 37.34
CA ALA A 666 0.92 -6.55 38.27
C ALA A 666 1.28 -8.04 38.08
N LEU A 667 1.66 -8.49 36.89
CA LEU A 667 2.19 -9.85 36.69
C LEU A 667 3.56 -10.02 37.35
N LEU A 668 4.46 -9.06 37.14
CA LEU A 668 5.84 -9.07 37.65
C LEU A 668 5.94 -8.87 39.18
N HIS A 669 4.93 -8.26 39.82
CA HIS A 669 4.99 -7.88 41.23
C HIS A 669 5.11 -9.10 42.21
N PRO A 670 6.17 -9.20 43.03
CA PRO A 670 6.45 -10.38 43.85
C PRO A 670 5.58 -10.47 45.13
N ARG A 671 4.72 -11.49 45.19
CA ARG A 671 3.69 -11.65 46.23
C ARG A 671 4.17 -12.40 47.48
N HIS A 672 5.07 -11.79 48.24
CA HIS A 672 5.57 -12.36 49.49
C HIS A 672 4.54 -12.31 50.62
N LEU A 673 4.25 -13.46 51.23
CA LEU A 673 3.38 -13.61 52.40
C LEU A 673 4.15 -14.24 53.58
N ARG A 674 3.78 -13.88 54.82
CA ARG A 674 4.41 -14.41 56.05
C ARG A 674 4.13 -15.90 56.31
N PHE A 675 3.29 -16.53 55.50
CA PHE A 675 2.85 -17.92 55.65
C PHE A 675 3.31 -18.71 54.42
N PRO A 676 4.29 -19.63 54.51
CA PRO A 676 4.90 -20.28 53.34
C PRO A 676 3.89 -20.94 52.39
N ARG A 677 2.89 -21.66 52.92
CA ARG A 677 1.80 -22.25 52.11
C ARG A 677 1.05 -21.20 51.28
N ALA A 678 0.77 -20.03 51.86
CA ALA A 678 0.09 -18.96 51.15
C ALA A 678 0.99 -18.33 50.07
N THR A 679 2.30 -18.22 50.31
CA THR A 679 3.27 -17.82 49.28
C THR A 679 3.33 -18.83 48.13
N SER A 680 3.31 -20.15 48.40
CA SER A 680 3.23 -21.18 47.37
C SER A 680 1.95 -21.11 46.54
N ILE A 681 0.80 -20.83 47.18
CA ILE A 681 -0.47 -20.61 46.48
C ILE A 681 -0.40 -19.35 45.60
N ALA A 682 0.22 -18.27 46.07
CA ALA A 682 0.45 -17.07 45.24
C ALA A 682 1.38 -17.35 44.05
N GLN A 683 2.46 -18.11 44.24
CA GLN A 683 3.37 -18.51 43.16
C GLN A 683 2.67 -19.37 42.10
N LEU A 684 1.71 -20.22 42.51
CA LEU A 684 0.88 -20.99 41.58
C LEU A 684 -0.14 -20.10 40.83
N TRP A 685 -0.85 -19.21 41.54
CA TRP A 685 -1.89 -18.38 40.95
C TRP A 685 -1.37 -17.33 39.95
N TRP A 686 -0.15 -16.81 40.15
CA TRP A 686 0.46 -15.77 39.32
C TRP A 686 1.56 -16.26 38.37
N ARG A 687 1.67 -17.58 38.13
CA ARG A 687 2.49 -18.11 37.03
C ARG A 687 1.96 -17.58 35.67
N PRO A 688 2.79 -17.03 34.76
CA PRO A 688 2.32 -16.44 33.50
C PRO A 688 1.52 -17.36 32.58
N GLU A 689 1.88 -18.65 32.46
CA GLU A 689 1.18 -19.57 31.54
C GLU A 689 -0.02 -20.28 32.19
N ASP A 690 0.22 -21.11 33.20
CA ASP A 690 -0.83 -21.95 33.81
C ASP A 690 -1.60 -21.25 34.95
N GLY A 691 -1.13 -20.09 35.40
CA GLY A 691 -1.61 -19.46 36.64
C GLY A 691 -3.00 -18.83 36.46
N LEU A 692 -3.91 -19.15 37.39
CA LEU A 692 -5.31 -18.69 37.35
C LEU A 692 -5.48 -17.17 37.15
N LEU A 693 -4.54 -16.38 37.66
CA LEU A 693 -4.50 -14.92 37.54
C LEU A 693 -3.33 -14.47 36.66
N GLY A 694 -2.21 -15.21 36.67
CA GLY A 694 -1.04 -14.92 35.84
C GLY A 694 -1.34 -14.97 34.35
N ARG A 695 -2.12 -15.96 33.88
CA ARG A 695 -2.56 -16.05 32.48
C ARG A 695 -3.38 -14.85 32.05
N MET A 696 -4.40 -14.46 32.81
CA MET A 696 -5.20 -13.25 32.48
C MET A 696 -4.36 -11.97 32.47
N LEU A 697 -3.41 -11.83 33.40
CA LEU A 697 -2.50 -10.68 33.41
C LEU A 697 -1.51 -10.71 32.25
N ARG A 698 -1.09 -11.90 31.77
CA ARG A 698 -0.26 -12.04 30.56
C ARG A 698 -1.05 -11.66 29.30
N LEU A 699 -2.28 -12.13 29.16
CA LEU A 699 -3.15 -11.80 28.01
C LEU A 699 -3.49 -10.30 27.99
N ALA A 700 -3.97 -9.75 29.13
CA ALA A 700 -4.25 -8.32 29.25
C ALA A 700 -2.98 -7.45 29.05
N GLY A 701 -1.82 -7.91 29.55
CA GLY A 701 -0.53 -7.25 29.33
C GLY A 701 0.01 -7.34 27.89
N GLY A 702 -0.52 -8.26 27.07
CA GLY A 702 -0.27 -8.32 25.63
C GLY A 702 -1.13 -7.36 24.81
N ASN A 703 -2.17 -6.77 25.42
CA ASN A 703 -3.09 -5.79 24.81
C ASN A 703 -3.80 -6.25 23.52
N ASP A 704 -3.95 -7.56 23.30
CA ASP A 704 -4.59 -8.10 22.09
C ASP A 704 -6.12 -8.11 22.19
N ARG A 705 -6.80 -7.58 21.18
CA ARG A 705 -8.27 -7.62 21.03
C ARG A 705 -8.81 -9.04 21.00
N ARG A 706 -8.06 -10.00 20.44
CA ARG A 706 -8.48 -11.41 20.29
C ARG A 706 -8.69 -12.10 21.64
N ASP A 707 -7.92 -11.69 22.66
CA ASP A 707 -8.03 -12.24 24.02
C ASP A 707 -9.20 -11.64 24.83
N LEU A 708 -9.82 -10.55 24.37
CA LEU A 708 -10.81 -9.77 25.12
C LEU A 708 -11.98 -10.63 25.62
N GLU A 709 -12.52 -11.52 24.79
CA GLU A 709 -13.67 -12.36 25.16
C GLU A 709 -13.31 -13.44 26.19
N GLU A 710 -12.16 -14.13 26.03
CA GLU A 710 -11.71 -15.13 27.00
C GLU A 710 -11.39 -14.51 28.36
N VAL A 711 -10.66 -13.38 28.35
CA VAL A 711 -10.31 -12.65 29.56
C VAL A 711 -11.57 -12.11 30.23
N ALA A 712 -12.52 -11.55 29.47
CA ALA A 712 -13.80 -11.08 29.99
C ALA A 712 -14.64 -12.21 30.60
N GLU A 713 -14.76 -13.39 29.97
CA GLU A 713 -15.52 -14.50 30.58
C GLU A 713 -14.80 -15.09 31.80
N THR A 714 -13.48 -15.22 31.76
CA THR A 714 -12.71 -15.69 32.93
C THR A 714 -12.84 -14.71 34.11
N LEU A 715 -12.82 -13.41 33.85
CA LEU A 715 -13.11 -12.35 34.82
C LEU A 715 -14.56 -12.43 35.35
N ARG A 716 -15.57 -12.58 34.47
CA ARG A 716 -16.99 -12.77 34.84
C ARG A 716 -17.17 -14.02 35.72
N ARG A 717 -16.43 -15.11 35.45
CA ARG A 717 -16.44 -16.34 36.24
C ARG A 717 -15.82 -16.14 37.63
N LEU A 718 -14.62 -15.55 37.71
CA LEU A 718 -13.88 -15.42 38.98
C LEU A 718 -14.41 -14.32 39.91
N THR A 719 -15.08 -13.29 39.37
CA THR A 719 -15.70 -12.21 40.16
C THR A 719 -16.98 -12.67 40.89
N LYS A 720 -17.54 -13.85 40.56
CA LYS A 720 -18.67 -14.45 41.28
C LYS A 720 -18.28 -14.72 42.73
N HIS A 721 -19.09 -14.24 43.68
CA HIS A 721 -18.76 -14.05 45.10
C HIS A 721 -18.08 -15.24 45.81
N HIS A 722 -18.35 -16.48 45.39
CA HIS A 722 -17.76 -17.68 45.98
C HIS A 722 -16.69 -18.38 45.12
N GLU A 723 -16.54 -18.11 43.82
CA GLU A 723 -15.68 -18.94 42.94
C GLU A 723 -14.20 -18.83 43.33
N LEU A 724 -13.70 -17.60 43.53
CA LEU A 724 -12.34 -17.34 44.00
C LEU A 724 -12.06 -18.00 45.38
N GLU A 725 -13.08 -18.04 46.24
CA GLU A 725 -12.98 -18.63 47.58
C GLU A 725 -13.06 -20.16 47.58
N ASN A 726 -13.82 -20.74 46.64
CA ASN A 726 -13.87 -22.17 46.37
C ASN A 726 -12.54 -22.65 45.80
N ARG A 727 -11.98 -21.93 44.80
CA ARG A 727 -10.67 -22.22 44.19
C ARG A 727 -9.54 -22.17 45.22
N LEU A 728 -9.55 -21.17 46.11
CA LEU A 728 -8.58 -21.10 47.21
C LEU A 728 -8.73 -22.29 48.18
N SER A 729 -9.96 -22.71 48.46
CA SER A 729 -10.23 -23.82 49.38
C SER A 729 -9.87 -25.19 48.79
N ALA A 730 -10.03 -25.39 47.47
CA ALA A 730 -9.59 -26.59 46.77
C ALA A 730 -8.06 -26.72 46.77
N ILE A 731 -7.36 -25.65 46.38
CA ILE A 731 -5.89 -25.63 46.30
C ILE A 731 -5.26 -25.70 47.70
N ASP A 732 -5.86 -25.09 48.73
CA ASP A 732 -5.41 -25.28 50.12
C ASP A 732 -5.55 -26.73 50.59
N GLU A 733 -6.60 -27.45 50.15
CA GLU A 733 -6.79 -28.87 50.46
C GLU A 733 -5.75 -29.77 49.75
N GLU A 734 -5.41 -29.47 48.49
CA GLU A 734 -4.34 -30.11 47.73
C GLU A 734 -2.98 -29.94 48.42
N PHE A 735 -2.56 -28.69 48.72
CA PHE A 735 -1.32 -28.43 49.46
C PHE A 735 -1.32 -29.06 50.87
N ARG A 736 -2.48 -29.24 51.49
CA ARG A 736 -2.64 -29.85 52.82
C ARG A 736 -2.49 -31.37 52.79
N ASN A 737 -2.74 -32.05 51.67
CA ASN A 737 -2.72 -33.52 51.56
C ASN A 737 -3.52 -34.20 52.71
N GLY A 738 -4.66 -33.61 53.08
CA GLY A 738 -5.49 -34.04 54.20
C GLY A 738 -4.92 -33.84 55.62
N LYS A 739 -3.69 -33.32 55.78
CA LYS A 739 -2.99 -33.18 57.06
C LYS A 739 -2.78 -31.71 57.47
N GLY A 740 -3.49 -31.29 58.53
CA GLY A 740 -3.31 -29.99 59.18
C GLY A 740 -4.55 -29.10 59.13
N HIS A 741 -4.40 -27.84 59.57
CA HIS A 741 -5.49 -26.86 59.55
C HIS A 741 -5.61 -26.15 58.19
N ARG A 742 -6.84 -25.72 57.87
CA ARG A 742 -7.16 -24.89 56.70
C ARG A 742 -6.50 -23.52 56.79
N LEU A 743 -6.31 -22.86 55.65
CA LEU A 743 -5.79 -21.50 55.58
C LEU A 743 -6.88 -20.50 56.02
N GLU A 744 -6.79 -20.06 57.27
CA GLU A 744 -7.74 -19.16 57.89
C GLU A 744 -7.10 -17.81 58.26
N GLY A 745 -7.94 -16.84 58.67
CA GLY A 745 -7.47 -15.56 59.20
C GLY A 745 -6.74 -14.66 58.19
N PRO A 746 -5.69 -13.93 58.61
CA PRO A 746 -5.05 -12.90 57.78
C PRO A 746 -4.44 -13.40 56.47
N ALA A 747 -3.91 -14.63 56.44
CA ALA A 747 -3.26 -15.18 55.25
C ALA A 747 -4.25 -15.37 54.09
N ARG A 748 -5.40 -16.01 54.38
CA ARG A 748 -6.52 -16.17 53.44
C ARG A 748 -7.02 -14.81 52.95
N ARG A 749 -7.17 -13.84 53.88
CA ARG A 749 -7.64 -12.49 53.55
C ARG A 749 -6.69 -11.80 52.56
N ARG A 750 -5.37 -11.81 52.80
CA ARG A 750 -4.40 -11.12 51.95
C ARG A 750 -4.24 -11.78 50.56
N LEU A 751 -4.37 -13.10 50.45
CA LEU A 751 -4.45 -13.77 49.14
C LEU A 751 -5.66 -13.31 48.32
N LEU A 752 -6.85 -13.29 48.94
CA LEU A 752 -8.08 -12.86 48.28
C LEU A 752 -8.08 -11.34 47.99
N GLU A 753 -7.34 -10.55 48.76
CA GLU A 753 -7.09 -9.13 48.52
C GLU A 753 -6.23 -8.91 47.28
N TYR A 754 -5.01 -9.49 47.22
CA TYR A 754 -4.14 -9.43 46.03
C TYR A 754 -4.83 -9.97 44.76
N ALA A 755 -5.66 -11.01 44.91
CA ALA A 755 -6.43 -11.57 43.80
C ALA A 755 -7.51 -10.60 43.30
N ARG A 756 -8.24 -9.93 44.20
CA ARG A 756 -9.24 -8.91 43.85
C ARG A 756 -8.60 -7.65 43.26
N GLU A 757 -7.43 -7.24 43.75
CA GLU A 757 -6.62 -6.16 43.14
C GLU A 757 -6.22 -6.53 41.71
N SER A 758 -5.71 -7.74 41.48
CA SER A 758 -5.30 -8.22 40.15
C SER A 758 -6.48 -8.37 39.18
N LEU A 759 -7.62 -8.91 39.65
CA LEU A 759 -8.88 -8.96 38.89
C LEU A 759 -9.40 -7.54 38.58
N GLY A 760 -9.18 -6.57 39.47
CA GLY A 760 -9.52 -5.16 39.25
C GLY A 760 -8.66 -4.49 38.18
N THR A 761 -7.39 -4.86 38.04
CA THR A 761 -6.53 -4.44 36.92
C THR A 761 -6.97 -5.05 35.60
N VAL A 762 -7.19 -6.38 35.55
CA VAL A 762 -7.76 -7.04 34.37
C VAL A 762 -9.12 -6.44 33.98
N GLY A 763 -9.95 -6.06 34.96
CA GLY A 763 -11.22 -5.38 34.73
C GLY A 763 -11.09 -4.01 34.07
N ARG A 764 -10.14 -3.17 34.53
CA ARG A 764 -9.85 -1.89 33.86
C ARG A 764 -9.46 -2.08 32.39
N TRP A 765 -8.62 -3.07 32.10
CA TRP A 765 -8.23 -3.41 30.73
C TRP A 765 -9.41 -3.89 29.88
N VAL A 766 -10.23 -4.82 30.38
CA VAL A 766 -11.44 -5.29 29.67
C VAL A 766 -12.41 -4.13 29.37
N ASP A 767 -12.62 -3.22 30.31
CA ASP A 767 -13.52 -2.08 30.11
C ASP A 767 -12.90 -0.98 29.22
N ALA A 768 -11.56 -0.86 29.15
CA ALA A 768 -10.87 0.02 28.21
C ALA A 768 -10.89 -0.54 26.78
N MET A 769 -10.55 -1.82 26.58
CA MET A 769 -10.64 -2.47 25.28
C MET A 769 -12.06 -2.54 24.73
N ARG A 770 -13.09 -2.61 25.59
CA ARG A 770 -14.48 -2.40 25.14
C ARG A 770 -14.70 -1.01 24.57
N ARG A 771 -14.16 0.06 25.17
CA ARG A 771 -14.27 1.41 24.61
C ARG A 771 -13.55 1.55 23.28
N VAL A 772 -12.42 0.86 23.06
CA VAL A 772 -11.78 0.79 21.74
C VAL A 772 -12.77 0.22 20.72
N VAL A 773 -13.30 -0.99 20.99
CA VAL A 773 -14.28 -1.66 20.11
C VAL A 773 -15.57 -0.85 19.92
N GLU A 774 -16.07 -0.21 20.97
CA GLU A 774 -17.27 0.65 20.92
C GLU A 774 -17.00 1.95 20.14
N THR A 775 -15.79 2.52 20.21
CA THR A 775 -15.42 3.75 19.47
C THR A 775 -15.17 3.48 17.98
N GLU A 776 -14.54 2.34 17.66
CA GLU A 776 -14.51 1.83 16.27
C GLU A 776 -15.92 1.62 15.72
N ALA A 777 -16.80 0.98 16.51
CA ALA A 777 -18.19 0.71 16.12
C ALA A 777 -19.01 2.01 15.94
N GLU A 778 -18.87 2.99 16.83
CA GLU A 778 -19.51 4.31 16.63
C GLU A 778 -18.93 5.07 15.41
N ALA A 779 -17.71 4.74 14.99
CA ALA A 779 -17.11 5.25 13.77
C ALA A 779 -17.57 4.51 12.48
N GLU A 780 -18.36 3.41 12.56
CA GLU A 780 -18.93 2.64 11.42
C GLU A 780 -19.90 3.43 10.50
N SER A 781 -19.84 4.76 10.53
CA SER A 781 -20.23 5.66 9.45
C SER A 781 -19.35 5.45 8.18
N TRP A 782 -19.26 4.21 7.68
CA TRP A 782 -18.62 3.69 6.46
C TRP A 782 -17.15 4.04 6.19
N ILE A 783 -16.52 4.87 7.02
CA ILE A 783 -15.15 5.37 6.86
C ILE A 783 -14.17 4.65 7.81
N ALA A 784 -14.63 4.17 8.97
CA ALA A 784 -13.78 3.68 10.07
C ALA A 784 -12.72 2.67 9.65
N GLY A 785 -13.11 1.47 9.18
CA GLY A 785 -12.16 0.40 8.82
C GLY A 785 -11.01 0.91 7.93
N PRO A 786 -11.29 1.41 6.71
CA PRO A 786 -10.25 1.93 5.83
C PRO A 786 -9.44 3.11 6.41
N LEU A 787 -10.02 3.94 7.28
CA LEU A 787 -9.29 5.05 7.93
C LEU A 787 -8.40 4.57 9.08
N THR A 788 -8.84 3.55 9.83
CA THR A 788 -8.07 2.89 10.89
C THR A 788 -6.94 2.04 10.29
N ASP A 789 -7.22 1.31 9.20
CA ASP A 789 -6.21 0.58 8.42
C ASP A 789 -5.14 1.57 7.89
N LEU A 790 -5.57 2.66 7.26
CA LEU A 790 -4.68 3.74 6.80
C LEU A 790 -3.88 4.36 7.95
N ARG A 791 -4.48 4.59 9.13
CA ARG A 791 -3.77 5.07 10.32
C ARG A 791 -2.68 4.07 10.74
N HIS A 792 -3.00 2.77 10.81
CA HIS A 792 -2.02 1.75 11.18
C HIS A 792 -0.86 1.68 10.18
N THR A 793 -1.13 1.71 8.86
CA THR A 793 -0.07 1.77 7.83
C THR A 793 0.80 3.01 8.00
N LEU A 794 0.20 4.21 8.12
CA LEU A 794 0.95 5.46 8.25
C LEU A 794 1.74 5.59 9.56
N ILE A 795 1.31 4.91 10.63
CA ILE A 795 2.07 4.82 11.89
C ILE A 795 3.19 3.78 11.78
N ALA A 796 3.00 2.69 11.04
CA ALA A 796 4.03 1.68 10.79
C ALA A 796 5.15 2.18 9.86
N ASP A 797 4.81 2.95 8.81
CA ASP A 797 5.77 3.58 7.88
C ASP A 797 6.62 4.67 8.56
N ARG A 798 6.12 5.27 9.65
CA ARG A 798 6.68 6.47 10.31
C ARG A 798 8.17 6.37 10.66
N PRO A 799 8.66 5.32 11.35
CA PRO A 799 10.04 5.32 11.85
C PRO A 799 11.08 5.27 10.72
N GLU A 800 10.75 4.63 9.60
CA GLU A 800 11.65 4.52 8.45
C GLU A 800 11.67 5.81 7.64
N ALA A 801 10.52 6.47 7.45
CA ALA A 801 10.47 7.80 6.84
C ALA A 801 11.17 8.87 7.70
N GLU A 802 11.05 8.81 9.03
CA GLU A 802 11.81 9.67 9.95
C GLU A 802 13.33 9.39 9.86
N ARG A 803 13.74 8.11 9.69
CA ARG A 803 15.15 7.71 9.48
C ARG A 803 15.70 8.24 8.16
N GLU A 804 15.01 8.01 7.04
CA GLU A 804 15.43 8.49 5.70
C GLU A 804 15.67 10.00 5.67
N LEU A 805 14.76 10.78 6.28
CA LEU A 805 14.89 12.24 6.34
C LEU A 805 16.03 12.70 7.25
N ALA A 806 16.32 11.97 8.33
CA ALA A 806 17.46 12.24 9.20
C ALA A 806 18.80 11.89 8.51
N ASP A 807 18.87 10.74 7.83
CA ASP A 807 20.04 10.32 7.07
C ASP A 807 20.32 11.28 5.91
N LEU A 808 19.30 11.70 5.15
CA LEU A 808 19.43 12.72 4.12
C LEU A 808 19.93 14.05 4.70
N ALA A 809 19.35 14.52 5.82
CA ALA A 809 19.71 15.78 6.46
C ALA A 809 21.12 15.80 7.07
N ALA A 810 21.73 14.63 7.30
CA ALA A 810 23.10 14.48 7.80
C ALA A 810 24.14 14.31 6.67
N HIS A 811 23.78 13.70 5.54
CA HIS A 811 24.73 13.29 4.51
C HIS A 811 24.62 14.08 3.18
N THR A 812 23.55 14.83 2.94
CA THR A 812 23.46 15.67 1.73
C THR A 812 24.46 16.83 1.78
N GLY A 813 25.14 17.06 0.66
CA GLY A 813 26.06 18.19 0.48
C GLY A 813 25.37 19.53 0.22
N ASP A 814 24.05 19.55 -0.01
CA ASP A 814 23.25 20.76 -0.19
C ASP A 814 22.60 21.21 1.14
N PRO A 815 22.96 22.40 1.67
CA PRO A 815 22.33 22.94 2.87
C PRO A 815 20.80 23.13 2.75
N VAL A 816 20.28 23.41 1.55
CA VAL A 816 18.85 23.70 1.34
C VAL A 816 18.04 22.40 1.40
N ALA A 817 18.47 21.33 0.74
CA ALA A 817 17.93 19.99 0.92
C ALA A 817 18.05 19.50 2.39
N ALA A 818 19.16 19.76 3.07
CA ALA A 818 19.31 19.41 4.49
C ALA A 818 18.33 20.17 5.39
N GLY A 819 18.05 21.44 5.07
CA GLY A 819 17.01 22.24 5.71
C GLY A 819 15.61 21.69 5.45
N ALA A 820 15.29 21.44 4.18
CA ALA A 820 13.99 20.94 3.74
C ALA A 820 13.68 19.54 4.33
N ALA A 821 14.66 18.65 4.41
CA ALA A 821 14.50 17.34 5.03
C ALA A 821 14.15 17.43 6.53
N ARG A 822 14.81 18.33 7.28
CA ARG A 822 14.48 18.59 8.70
C ARG A 822 13.09 19.20 8.88
N ALA A 823 12.71 20.16 8.03
CA ALA A 823 11.39 20.79 8.05
C ALA A 823 10.28 19.76 7.70
N ALA A 824 10.51 18.94 6.68
CA ALA A 824 9.60 17.88 6.29
C ALA A 824 9.43 16.83 7.39
N ALA A 825 10.51 16.37 8.02
CA ALA A 825 10.44 15.44 9.14
C ALA A 825 9.61 16.00 10.30
N ALA A 826 9.85 17.25 10.70
CA ALA A 826 9.11 17.90 11.78
C ALA A 826 7.60 18.06 11.46
N SER A 827 7.26 18.50 10.25
CA SER A 827 5.87 18.72 9.85
C SER A 827 5.11 17.41 9.57
N LEU A 828 5.78 16.38 9.02
CA LEU A 828 5.21 15.03 8.85
C LEU A 828 4.99 14.36 10.22
N ALA A 829 5.97 14.39 11.12
CA ALA A 829 5.81 13.89 12.50
C ALA A 829 4.60 14.55 13.19
N ALA A 830 4.52 15.88 13.16
CA ALA A 830 3.41 16.67 13.71
C ALA A 830 2.08 16.52 12.93
N THR A 831 2.06 15.77 11.82
CA THR A 831 0.88 15.44 11.01
C THR A 831 0.42 14.00 11.27
N LEU A 832 1.36 13.07 11.47
CA LEU A 832 1.07 11.70 11.91
C LEU A 832 0.60 11.68 13.37
N ASP A 833 1.14 12.57 14.21
CA ASP A 833 0.64 12.81 15.58
C ASP A 833 -0.86 13.20 15.62
N LEU A 834 -1.41 13.84 14.56
CA LEU A 834 -2.84 14.15 14.47
C LEU A 834 -3.70 12.91 14.18
N LEU A 835 -3.17 11.94 13.43
CA LEU A 835 -3.82 10.65 13.21
C LEU A 835 -3.76 9.80 14.49
N ASP A 836 -2.70 9.98 15.30
CA ASP A 836 -2.57 9.43 16.66
C ASP A 836 -3.27 10.29 17.73
N GLY A 837 -4.26 11.10 17.32
CA GLY A 837 -5.18 11.82 18.21
C GLY A 837 -4.62 13.06 18.92
N ARG A 838 -3.33 13.38 18.77
CA ARG A 838 -2.66 14.47 19.50
C ARG A 838 -3.03 15.81 18.88
N PRO A 839 -3.77 16.70 19.59
CA PRO A 839 -4.23 17.95 19.00
C PRO A 839 -3.09 18.97 18.84
N LEU A 840 -3.14 19.77 17.78
CA LEU A 840 -2.22 20.88 17.60
C LEU A 840 -2.41 21.94 18.69
N THR A 841 -1.31 22.37 19.30
CA THR A 841 -1.35 23.34 20.40
C THR A 841 -1.14 24.79 19.92
N GLY A 842 -1.59 25.74 20.74
CA GLY A 842 -1.51 27.18 20.47
C GLY A 842 -2.65 27.73 19.58
N PRO A 843 -2.84 29.06 19.56
CA PRO A 843 -3.84 29.71 18.73
C PRO A 843 -3.44 29.70 17.24
N GLU A 844 -4.42 29.72 16.33
CA GLU A 844 -4.18 29.90 14.89
C GLU A 844 -3.75 31.36 14.61
N PRO A 845 -2.55 31.63 14.06
CA PRO A 845 -2.12 32.98 13.71
C PRO A 845 -2.80 33.50 12.43
N ALA A 846 -2.73 34.81 12.18
CA ALA A 846 -3.33 35.40 10.99
C ALA A 846 -2.47 35.12 9.74
N PRO A 847 -3.06 34.87 8.54
CA PRO A 847 -2.30 34.57 7.32
C PRO A 847 -1.18 35.57 7.01
N ALA A 848 -1.46 36.88 7.11
CA ALA A 848 -0.47 37.93 6.87
C ALA A 848 0.73 37.89 7.85
N SER A 849 0.53 37.40 9.08
CA SER A 849 1.60 37.33 10.08
C SER A 849 2.57 36.16 9.89
N ILE A 850 2.23 35.15 9.08
CA ILE A 850 3.08 33.95 8.89
C ILE A 850 4.33 34.23 8.05
N LEU A 851 4.22 35.04 6.99
CA LEU A 851 5.37 35.43 6.16
C LEU A 851 5.94 36.81 6.52
N GLY A 852 5.62 37.33 7.70
CA GLY A 852 6.12 38.62 8.17
C GLY A 852 5.64 39.85 7.37
N THR A 853 4.68 39.68 6.45
CA THR A 853 4.15 40.79 5.65
C THR A 853 3.46 41.79 6.59
N PRO A 854 3.94 43.05 6.68
CA PRO A 854 3.32 44.02 7.58
C PRO A 854 1.87 44.25 7.14
N PRO A 855 0.90 44.24 8.06
CA PRO A 855 -0.49 44.50 7.70
C PRO A 855 -0.60 45.89 7.07
N GLU A 856 -1.18 45.95 5.88
CA GLU A 856 -1.35 47.19 5.13
C GLU A 856 -2.07 48.22 6.02
N PRO A 857 -1.52 49.44 6.21
CA PRO A 857 -2.00 50.34 7.26
C PRO A 857 -3.42 50.80 6.93
N THR A 858 -4.39 50.27 7.68
CA THR A 858 -5.81 50.56 7.50
C THR A 858 -6.00 52.08 7.53
N PRO A 859 -6.59 52.69 6.48
CA PRO A 859 -6.74 54.15 6.43
C PRO A 859 -7.60 54.59 7.60
N ALA A 860 -7.01 55.36 8.51
CA ALA A 860 -7.67 55.79 9.73
C ALA A 860 -8.91 56.62 9.39
N ALA A 861 -10.09 56.10 9.74
CA ALA A 861 -11.33 56.84 9.58
C ALA A 861 -11.39 57.94 10.65
N ASP A 862 -11.06 59.17 10.26
CA ASP A 862 -11.14 60.35 11.12
C ASP A 862 -12.59 60.58 11.60
N HIS A 863 -12.86 60.12 12.82
CA HIS A 863 -14.04 60.47 13.60
C HIS A 863 -13.60 61.20 14.87
N PRO A 864 -13.87 62.51 15.00
CA PRO A 864 -13.38 63.31 16.11
C PRO A 864 -14.07 62.91 17.42
N THR A 865 -13.26 62.64 18.45
CA THR A 865 -13.73 62.21 19.76
C THR A 865 -14.37 63.36 20.55
N GLU A 866 -15.70 63.41 20.60
CA GLU A 866 -16.44 64.25 21.56
C GLU A 866 -16.92 63.39 22.76
N PRO A 867 -16.54 63.72 24.02
CA PRO A 867 -16.82 62.85 25.17
C PRO A 867 -18.13 63.18 25.90
N PRO A 868 -19.08 62.24 26.06
CA PRO A 868 -20.21 62.40 26.96
C PRO A 868 -19.79 62.20 28.45
N PRO A 869 -20.47 62.86 29.42
CA PRO A 869 -20.02 62.92 30.81
C PRO A 869 -20.55 61.78 31.69
N ALA A 870 -19.88 61.55 32.83
CA ALA A 870 -20.32 60.61 33.87
C ALA A 870 -21.12 61.30 34.99
N SER A 871 -22.39 60.92 35.19
CA SER A 871 -23.08 60.88 36.52
C SER A 871 -24.55 60.43 36.44
N ALA A 872 -24.95 59.57 37.38
CA ALA A 872 -26.33 59.33 37.88
C ALA A 872 -27.40 58.76 36.89
N ALA A 873 -28.55 58.20 37.32
CA ALA A 873 -28.87 57.37 38.51
C ALA A 873 -30.29 56.74 38.39
N LEU A 874 -30.53 55.61 39.07
CA LEU A 874 -31.81 55.15 39.67
C LEU A 874 -33.15 55.22 38.87
N ALA A 875 -33.57 54.07 38.31
CA ALA A 875 -34.94 53.50 38.38
C ALA A 875 -34.87 52.04 37.85
N ARG A 876 -35.44 50.95 38.41
CA ARG A 876 -36.47 50.66 39.45
C ARG A 876 -37.92 50.49 38.96
N THR A 877 -38.23 49.30 38.43
CA THR A 877 -39.50 48.53 38.57
C THR A 877 -39.14 47.03 38.41
N THR A 878 -39.34 46.06 39.32
CA THR A 878 -40.45 45.66 40.23
C THR A 878 -41.66 45.04 39.54
N PHE A 879 -41.72 43.70 39.51
CA PHE A 879 -42.95 42.94 39.79
C PHE A 879 -42.61 41.54 40.37
N ASP A 880 -43.44 41.08 41.30
CA ASP A 880 -43.30 39.95 42.26
C ASP A 880 -44.66 39.89 43.05
N PRO A 881 -45.01 38.90 43.92
CA PRO A 881 -44.55 37.51 44.15
C PRO A 881 -45.68 36.46 44.10
N GLY A 882 -45.37 35.19 44.44
CA GLY A 882 -46.25 34.32 45.26
C GLY A 882 -46.48 32.88 44.74
N LEU A 883 -46.58 31.84 45.58
CA LEU A 883 -46.45 31.73 47.06
C LEU A 883 -46.11 30.28 47.48
N ASP A 884 -45.52 30.12 48.69
CA ASP A 884 -45.51 28.93 49.58
C ASP A 884 -44.80 27.62 49.15
N GLU A 885 -44.21 26.78 50.03
CA GLU A 885 -44.04 26.84 51.50
C GLU A 885 -42.81 26.04 52.04
N THR A 886 -41.99 26.65 52.92
CA THR A 886 -41.08 26.05 53.97
C THR A 886 -39.84 25.14 53.64
N PRO A 887 -38.82 25.05 54.55
CA PRO A 887 -37.53 24.33 54.36
C PRO A 887 -37.29 23.18 55.38
N PRO A 888 -36.11 22.49 55.45
CA PRO A 888 -34.95 23.00 56.25
C PRO A 888 -33.52 22.51 55.88
N THR A 889 -32.48 23.26 56.30
CA THR A 889 -31.06 22.84 56.58
C THR A 889 -30.23 22.10 55.50
N ALA A 890 -28.91 22.34 55.32
CA ALA A 890 -27.87 22.71 56.29
C ALA A 890 -26.69 23.48 55.65
N LEU A 891 -25.77 24.02 56.48
CA LEU A 891 -24.50 24.62 56.04
C LEU A 891 -23.39 23.55 55.91
N THR A 892 -22.56 23.66 54.86
CA THR A 892 -21.10 23.41 54.96
C THR A 892 -20.36 24.43 54.08
N ALA A 893 -19.26 25.00 54.55
CA ALA A 893 -18.47 25.97 53.79
C ALA A 893 -17.48 25.29 52.83
N ALA A 894 -17.33 25.83 51.62
CA ALA A 894 -16.30 25.40 50.69
C ALA A 894 -14.89 25.77 51.19
N ARG A 895 -13.96 24.80 51.16
CA ARG A 895 -12.52 25.04 51.40
C ARG A 895 -11.78 25.08 50.07
N ILE A 896 -10.86 26.02 49.96
CA ILE A 896 -9.93 26.17 48.83
C ILE A 896 -8.89 25.02 48.89
N PRO A 897 -8.62 24.30 47.79
CA PRO A 897 -7.55 23.32 47.74
C PRO A 897 -6.16 24.00 47.67
N PRO A 898 -5.11 23.44 48.30
CA PRO A 898 -3.76 23.96 48.22
C PRO A 898 -3.11 23.66 46.85
N ARG A 899 -2.10 24.46 46.48
CA ARG A 899 -1.22 24.17 45.33
C ARG A 899 -0.38 22.90 45.58
N PRO A 900 -0.01 22.15 44.53
CA PRO A 900 1.05 21.15 44.64
C PRO A 900 2.41 21.83 44.91
N THR A 901 3.35 21.05 45.46
CA THR A 901 4.75 21.43 45.69
C THR A 901 5.66 20.51 44.88
N ASP A 902 6.70 21.07 44.29
CA ASP A 902 7.63 20.34 43.42
C ASP A 902 8.40 19.22 44.16
N PRO A 903 8.76 18.11 43.47
CA PRO A 903 9.58 17.06 44.04
C PRO A 903 11.07 17.47 44.16
N PRO A 904 11.81 16.93 45.15
CA PRO A 904 13.25 17.17 45.27
C PRO A 904 14.07 16.41 44.21
N PRO A 905 15.28 16.88 43.86
CA PRO A 905 16.16 16.21 42.90
C PRO A 905 16.76 14.90 43.46
N PRO A 906 17.15 13.94 42.59
CA PRO A 906 17.68 12.64 42.99
C PRO A 906 19.12 12.69 43.54
N ASP A 907 19.45 11.72 44.40
CA ASP A 907 20.71 11.63 45.15
C ASP A 907 21.80 10.82 44.38
N PRO A 908 22.96 11.40 44.05
CA PRO A 908 23.86 10.87 43.00
C PRO A 908 24.84 9.76 43.46
N THR A 909 24.48 8.94 44.45
CA THR A 909 25.42 8.00 45.11
C THR A 909 25.08 6.50 45.03
N ALA A 910 24.12 6.10 44.18
CA ALA A 910 23.62 4.71 44.09
C ALA A 910 24.26 3.83 42.98
N ALA A 911 25.35 4.28 42.33
CA ALA A 911 25.88 3.64 41.12
C ALA A 911 27.23 2.91 41.32
N THR A 912 27.26 1.79 42.06
CA THR A 912 28.40 0.85 42.01
C THR A 912 28.00 -0.57 42.42
N ARG A 913 28.55 -1.58 41.69
CA ARG A 913 28.40 -3.03 41.87
C ARG A 913 27.05 -3.62 41.40
N LEU A 914 27.10 -4.30 40.25
CA LEU A 914 27.19 -5.77 40.23
C LEU A 914 27.68 -6.24 38.85
N LEU A 915 28.74 -7.04 38.82
CA LEU A 915 29.16 -7.83 37.66
C LEU A 915 28.71 -9.29 37.91
N PRO A 916 28.21 -10.01 36.89
CA PRO A 916 27.96 -11.45 37.02
C PRO A 916 29.30 -12.22 37.03
N PRO A 917 29.43 -13.30 37.81
CA PRO A 917 30.53 -14.26 37.70
C PRO A 917 30.25 -15.30 36.60
N ASP A 918 31.31 -15.96 36.13
CA ASP A 918 31.27 -16.94 35.04
C ASP A 918 30.45 -18.21 35.34
N ALA A 919 29.98 -18.86 34.28
CA ALA A 919 29.55 -20.25 34.27
C ALA A 919 30.10 -20.97 33.03
N HIS A 920 30.35 -22.27 33.15
CA HIS A 920 30.81 -23.17 32.10
C HIS A 920 29.70 -23.59 31.12
#